data_AF-I2NQL9-F1
#
_entry.id   AF-I2NQL9-F1
#
_cell.length_a   1.000
_cell.length_b   1.000
_cell.length_c   1.000
_cell.angle_alpha   90.00
_cell.angle_beta   90.00
_cell.angle_gamma   90.00
#
_symmetry.space_group_name_H-M   'P 1'
#
loop_
_entity.id
_entity.type
_entity.pdbx_description
1 polymer ?
#
loop_
_entity_poly.entity_id
_entity_poly.type
_entity_poly.pdbx_seq_one_letter_code
_entity_poly.pdbx_strand_id
1 'polypeptide(L)'
;MLTDLEKNAIRDHYQNIGKNLPGFRPRASQREMIAAVANAFSRTLTREEGGEPPKREGESIAVIEGPTGVGKSLAYLLAGGIMAQTRGKRLIVSSATVALQEQLVDRDLPFLVEKSGLELTFALAKGRGRYLCPYKLYQLTQSNAQQNLLGFEAPAVLWDSKPKPEELRLLRDIADEFSARRFNGDRDTWPEKIDDTIWMKVNNDNYGCLKTACPNRPECPFYLARDTLETVDVVVTNHDLLMVDISMGGGVILPDPENSFYCIDEAHHLPKKALSQFAAEHSWNQAVWALEKLPQVTGKIAALTDKGELANLADEAAAALLESLHEWQFHLAEEPSLGLGSSENDRRTNSEPTWLWEDGKIPEGLETTVSNTAIAARSLYKHINSLNDALSAARRDKDQNSAQIDRLSTEFGVFRARIEQITATWDLLSTVPLEGEEPLAKWITRRADDKNDYIFNASPISSASHLANSLWRRAAGAVLTSATLQSLGSFNLILRQTGLQWLPETTTLALESPFDFDAQGELYIPPVHASPKDPAAHTAAIVEWLPKLISPTEAIGTLVLFSSRKQMQDVALRLPEDYLPLLLVQGELPKAVLLQKHHQAIEDGKASIIFGLDSFAEGLDLPGTACVQVIIAKLPFAMPDNPIEKTQNRWIEQRGGNPFIEITVPEAGIKLIQAVGRLIRTEQDYGRVTILDNRVKTQRYGQQLLASLPPFKRIG
;
A
#
# COMPACT_ATOMS: atom_id res chain seq x y z
N MET A 1 -6.52 -5.66 32.97
CA MET A 1 -6.96 -7.08 33.08
C MET A 1 -8.35 -7.22 32.49
N LEU A 2 -8.68 -8.40 31.94
CA LEU A 2 -10.03 -8.71 31.43
C LEU A 2 -11.03 -8.87 32.58
N THR A 3 -12.16 -8.18 32.46
CA THR A 3 -13.31 -8.33 33.36
C THR A 3 -14.05 -9.64 33.08
N ASP A 4 -14.83 -10.12 34.05
CA ASP A 4 -15.63 -11.34 33.84
C ASP A 4 -16.77 -11.10 32.83
N LEU A 5 -17.27 -9.86 32.73
CA LEU A 5 -18.24 -9.45 31.72
C LEU A 5 -17.64 -9.62 30.31
N GLU A 6 -16.41 -9.13 30.08
CA GLU A 6 -15.72 -9.28 28.80
C GLU A 6 -15.47 -10.75 28.44
N LYS A 7 -15.02 -11.56 29.40
CA LYS A 7 -14.79 -12.99 29.19
C LYS A 7 -16.08 -13.73 28.83
N ASN A 8 -17.17 -13.43 29.52
CA ASN A 8 -18.47 -14.05 29.28
C ASN A 8 -19.03 -13.61 27.92
N ALA A 9 -18.99 -12.31 27.59
CA ALA A 9 -19.42 -11.80 26.29
C ALA A 9 -18.67 -12.49 25.13
N ILE A 10 -17.34 -12.56 25.20
CA ILE A 10 -16.52 -13.25 24.18
C ILE A 10 -16.94 -14.71 24.05
N ARG A 11 -17.11 -15.42 25.18
CA ARG A 11 -17.51 -16.83 25.20
C ARG A 11 -18.89 -17.05 24.58
N ASP A 12 -19.87 -16.23 24.97
CA ASP A 12 -21.26 -16.39 24.57
C ASP A 12 -21.44 -16.10 23.08
N HIS A 13 -20.86 -15.00 22.59
CA HIS A 13 -20.86 -14.66 21.17
C HIS A 13 -20.11 -15.71 20.32
N TYR A 14 -18.98 -16.24 20.81
CA TYR A 14 -18.26 -17.32 20.13
C TYR A 14 -19.09 -18.62 20.05
N GLN A 15 -19.78 -18.98 21.14
CA GLN A 15 -20.68 -20.13 21.16
C GLN A 15 -21.88 -19.95 20.22
N ASN A 16 -22.43 -18.74 20.12
CA ASN A 16 -23.53 -18.42 19.20
C ASN A 16 -23.12 -18.63 17.75
N ILE A 17 -21.90 -18.21 17.35
CA ILE A 17 -21.37 -18.48 16.01
C ILE A 17 -21.38 -19.98 15.73
N GLY A 18 -20.88 -20.79 16.67
CA GLY A 18 -20.85 -22.24 16.51
C GLY A 18 -22.23 -22.90 16.41
N LYS A 19 -23.25 -22.33 17.07
CA LYS A 19 -24.64 -22.81 16.97
C LYS A 19 -25.31 -22.40 15.64
N ASN A 20 -24.95 -21.22 15.12
CA ASN A 20 -25.61 -20.61 13.96
C ASN A 20 -24.89 -20.86 12.61
N LEU A 21 -23.73 -21.52 12.63
CA LEU A 21 -22.95 -21.86 11.44
C LEU A 21 -22.79 -23.39 11.30
N PRO A 22 -23.56 -24.03 10.39
CA PRO A 22 -23.37 -25.44 10.06
C PRO A 22 -21.95 -25.72 9.59
N GLY A 23 -21.28 -26.70 10.20
CA GLY A 23 -19.90 -27.06 9.87
C GLY A 23 -18.81 -26.20 10.54
N PHE A 24 -19.17 -25.26 11.41
CA PHE A 24 -18.19 -24.54 12.23
C PHE A 24 -17.45 -25.50 13.16
N ARG A 25 -16.11 -25.50 13.08
CA ARG A 25 -15.25 -26.28 13.97
C ARG A 25 -14.44 -25.32 14.85
N PRO A 26 -14.62 -25.36 16.18
CA PRO A 26 -13.83 -24.54 17.07
C PRO A 26 -12.36 -25.01 17.03
N ARG A 27 -11.43 -24.06 16.89
CA ARG A 27 -9.99 -24.33 16.84
C ARG A 27 -9.30 -23.79 18.09
N ALA A 28 -8.35 -24.54 18.63
CA ALA A 28 -7.58 -24.10 19.80
C ALA A 28 -6.81 -22.79 19.51
N SER A 29 -6.11 -22.75 18.38
CA SER A 29 -5.37 -21.56 17.90
C SER A 29 -6.27 -20.33 17.71
N GLN A 30 -7.51 -20.52 17.26
CA GLN A 30 -8.47 -19.41 17.14
C GLN A 30 -8.84 -18.84 18.51
N ARG A 31 -9.12 -19.70 19.50
CA ARG A 31 -9.44 -19.26 20.87
C ARG A 31 -8.25 -18.59 21.54
N GLU A 32 -7.04 -19.09 21.27
CA GLU A 32 -5.81 -18.48 21.74
C GLU A 32 -5.60 -17.09 21.14
N MET A 33 -5.84 -16.91 19.84
CA MET A 33 -5.82 -15.60 19.19
C MET A 33 -6.84 -14.64 19.81
N ILE A 34 -8.09 -15.08 20.00
CA ILE A 34 -9.14 -14.30 20.66
C ILE A 34 -8.69 -13.82 22.05
N ALA A 35 -8.12 -14.73 22.84
CA ALA A 35 -7.62 -14.41 24.17
C ALA A 35 -6.43 -13.42 24.12
N ALA A 36 -5.51 -13.58 23.17
CA ALA A 36 -4.36 -12.70 23.00
C ALA A 36 -4.78 -11.27 22.62
N VAL A 37 -5.71 -11.13 21.67
CA VAL A 37 -6.29 -9.82 21.29
C VAL A 37 -6.96 -9.16 22.48
N ALA A 38 -7.85 -9.90 23.17
CA ALA A 38 -8.58 -9.38 24.32
C ALA A 38 -7.63 -8.98 25.47
N ASN A 39 -6.61 -9.80 25.76
CA ASN A 39 -5.61 -9.52 26.79
C ASN A 39 -4.81 -8.26 26.48
N ALA A 40 -4.34 -8.10 25.24
CA ALA A 40 -3.61 -6.91 24.81
C ALA A 40 -4.45 -5.65 25.03
N PHE A 41 -5.68 -5.60 24.49
CA PHE A 41 -6.55 -4.43 24.65
C PHE A 41 -6.99 -4.21 26.11
N SER A 42 -7.05 -5.26 26.94
CA SER A 42 -7.39 -5.12 28.36
C SER A 42 -6.33 -4.36 29.19
N ARG A 43 -5.11 -4.23 28.65
CA ARG A 43 -3.98 -3.49 29.22
C ARG A 43 -3.89 -2.05 28.70
N THR A 44 -4.90 -1.57 27.95
CA THR A 44 -4.95 -0.16 27.52
C THR A 44 -4.81 0.79 28.70
N LEU A 45 -3.92 1.77 28.55
CA LEU A 45 -3.83 2.90 29.47
C LEU A 45 -4.76 4.02 29.00
N THR A 46 -5.50 4.59 29.94
CA THR A 46 -6.36 5.76 29.72
C THR A 46 -5.75 6.95 30.43
N ARG A 47 -5.83 8.13 29.79
CA ARG A 47 -5.40 9.37 30.40
C ARG A 47 -6.29 9.70 31.60
N GLU A 48 -5.68 10.00 32.75
CA GLU A 48 -6.40 10.54 33.91
C GLU A 48 -6.83 11.98 33.64
N GLU A 49 -8.00 12.38 34.16
CA GLU A 49 -8.57 13.71 33.92
C GLU A 49 -7.61 14.81 34.41
N GLY A 50 -7.15 15.67 33.49
CA GLY A 50 -6.17 16.73 33.79
C GLY A 50 -4.70 16.28 33.86
N GLY A 51 -4.40 14.99 33.73
CA GLY A 51 -3.03 14.43 33.77
C GLY A 51 -2.27 14.48 32.43
N GLU A 52 -1.00 14.11 32.44
CA GLU A 52 -0.21 13.90 31.22
C GLU A 52 -0.66 12.61 30.48
N PRO A 53 -0.45 12.51 29.16
CA PRO A 53 -0.68 11.27 28.43
C PRO A 53 0.13 10.11 29.04
N PRO A 54 -0.44 8.89 29.17
CA PRO A 54 0.28 7.77 29.73
C PRO A 54 1.48 7.41 28.84
N LYS A 55 2.61 7.09 29.48
CA LYS A 55 3.76 6.52 28.78
C LYS A 55 3.45 5.08 28.40
N ARG A 56 3.36 4.80 27.10
CA ARG A 56 3.10 3.47 26.55
C ARG A 56 4.42 2.80 26.16
N GLU A 57 4.63 1.57 26.61
CA GLU A 57 5.84 0.76 26.37
C GLU A 57 5.50 -0.54 25.60
N GLY A 58 4.29 -0.64 25.05
CA GLY A 58 3.83 -1.76 24.21
C GLY A 58 2.89 -2.74 24.91
N GLU A 59 2.48 -2.45 26.14
CA GLU A 59 1.66 -3.31 26.99
C GLU A 59 0.31 -3.66 26.34
N SER A 60 -0.29 -2.73 25.59
CA SER A 60 -1.52 -2.98 24.85
C SER A 60 -1.30 -3.36 23.38
N ILE A 61 -0.09 -3.85 23.04
CA ILE A 61 0.27 -4.27 21.70
C ILE A 61 0.55 -5.77 21.65
N ALA A 62 0.00 -6.45 20.64
CA ALA A 62 0.34 -7.83 20.33
C ALA A 62 0.65 -8.04 18.84
N VAL A 63 1.71 -8.79 18.56
CA VAL A 63 2.10 -9.24 17.22
C VAL A 63 1.81 -10.74 17.14
N ILE A 64 0.80 -11.11 16.36
CA ILE A 64 0.24 -12.46 16.32
C ILE A 64 0.38 -13.05 14.92
N GLU A 65 1.28 -14.02 14.75
CA GLU A 65 1.30 -14.85 13.56
C GLU A 65 0.21 -15.92 13.66
N GLY A 66 -0.72 -15.92 12.70
CA GLY A 66 -1.80 -16.89 12.63
C GLY A 66 -1.84 -17.54 11.25
N PRO A 67 -1.39 -18.80 11.10
CA PRO A 67 -1.41 -19.49 9.80
C PRO A 67 -2.80 -19.48 9.13
N THR A 68 -2.82 -19.77 7.82
CA THR A 68 -4.07 -19.93 7.07
C THR A 68 -4.98 -20.96 7.77
N GLY A 69 -6.29 -20.74 7.75
CA GLY A 69 -7.26 -21.64 8.38
C GLY A 69 -7.51 -21.41 9.88
N VAL A 70 -6.69 -20.63 10.60
CA VAL A 70 -6.95 -20.28 12.01
C VAL A 70 -8.26 -19.49 12.17
N GLY A 71 -8.65 -18.71 11.16
CA GLY A 71 -9.80 -17.80 11.24
C GLY A 71 -9.45 -16.50 11.93
N LYS A 72 -8.34 -15.87 11.50
CA LYS A 72 -7.79 -14.62 12.03
C LYS A 72 -8.81 -13.49 12.06
N SER A 73 -9.48 -13.23 10.94
CA SER A 73 -10.45 -12.14 10.80
C SER A 73 -11.59 -12.25 11.81
N LEU A 74 -12.17 -13.43 11.96
CA LEU A 74 -13.20 -13.66 12.96
C LEU A 74 -12.67 -13.45 14.40
N ALA A 75 -11.44 -13.89 14.68
CA ALA A 75 -10.84 -13.78 16.02
C ALA A 75 -10.62 -12.32 16.43
N TYR A 76 -9.97 -11.51 15.57
CA TYR A 76 -9.70 -10.11 15.92
C TYR A 76 -10.95 -9.23 15.84
N LEU A 77 -11.92 -9.52 14.94
CA LEU A 77 -13.17 -8.75 14.87
C LEU A 77 -14.04 -9.01 16.09
N LEU A 78 -14.16 -10.27 16.54
CA LEU A 78 -14.95 -10.63 17.71
C LEU A 78 -14.34 -10.05 19.00
N ALA A 79 -13.06 -10.35 19.26
CA ALA A 79 -12.39 -9.85 20.44
C ALA A 79 -12.24 -8.32 20.42
N GLY A 80 -11.79 -7.77 19.28
CA GLY A 80 -11.59 -6.33 19.11
C GLY A 80 -12.90 -5.55 19.22
N GLY A 81 -13.98 -6.03 18.63
CA GLY A 81 -15.29 -5.37 18.67
C GLY A 81 -15.87 -5.32 20.09
N ILE A 82 -15.84 -6.45 20.82
CA ILE A 82 -16.29 -6.50 22.21
C ILE A 82 -15.44 -5.58 23.08
N MET A 83 -14.11 -5.64 22.96
CA MET A 83 -13.22 -4.78 23.74
C MET A 83 -13.39 -3.30 23.40
N ALA A 84 -13.64 -2.95 22.14
CA ALA A 84 -13.92 -1.58 21.73
C ALA A 84 -15.19 -1.05 22.40
N GLN A 85 -16.29 -1.82 22.36
CA GLN A 85 -17.55 -1.44 23.01
C GLN A 85 -17.43 -1.34 24.53
N THR A 86 -16.83 -2.34 25.21
CA THR A 86 -16.74 -2.34 26.68
C THR A 86 -15.78 -1.28 27.22
N ARG A 87 -14.82 -0.83 26.42
CA ARG A 87 -13.83 0.19 26.81
C ARG A 87 -14.13 1.59 26.28
N GLY A 88 -15.25 1.78 25.57
CA GLY A 88 -15.60 3.07 24.97
C GLY A 88 -14.55 3.55 23.95
N LYS A 89 -14.02 2.62 23.15
CA LYS A 89 -13.03 2.86 22.10
C LYS A 89 -13.62 2.52 20.73
N ARG A 90 -12.98 3.02 19.67
CA ARG A 90 -13.28 2.61 18.29
C ARG A 90 -12.35 1.48 17.86
N LEU A 91 -12.83 0.55 17.05
CA LEU A 91 -11.99 -0.47 16.42
C LEU A 91 -11.64 -0.05 14.99
N ILE A 92 -10.36 0.20 14.72
CA ILE A 92 -9.86 0.47 13.38
C ILE A 92 -9.25 -0.81 12.83
N VAL A 93 -9.83 -1.35 11.76
CA VAL A 93 -9.30 -2.53 11.06
C VAL A 93 -8.64 -2.07 9.76
N SER A 94 -7.33 -2.25 9.66
CA SER A 94 -6.56 -1.86 8.48
C SER A 94 -6.10 -3.10 7.72
N SER A 95 -6.34 -3.15 6.41
CA SER A 95 -5.90 -4.25 5.55
C SER A 95 -5.00 -3.76 4.40
N ALA A 96 -4.23 -4.68 3.82
CA ALA A 96 -3.23 -4.35 2.80
C ALA A 96 -3.82 -3.99 1.42
N THR A 97 -5.00 -4.52 1.07
CA THR A 97 -5.60 -4.34 -0.27
C THR A 97 -7.07 -3.97 -0.20
N VAL A 98 -7.57 -3.31 -1.25
CA VAL A 98 -9.01 -2.94 -1.38
C VAL A 98 -9.90 -4.18 -1.37
N ALA A 99 -9.51 -5.25 -2.07
CA ALA A 99 -10.27 -6.50 -2.10
C ALA A 99 -10.42 -7.14 -0.70
N LEU A 100 -9.39 -7.08 0.13
CA LEU A 100 -9.48 -7.57 1.51
C LEU A 100 -10.36 -6.66 2.40
N GLN A 101 -10.35 -5.34 2.17
CA GLN A 101 -11.29 -4.43 2.87
C GLN A 101 -12.73 -4.74 2.51
N GLU A 102 -13.03 -4.94 1.23
CA GLU A 102 -14.37 -5.31 0.75
C GLU A 102 -14.78 -6.67 1.34
N GLN A 103 -13.89 -7.66 1.37
CA GLN A 103 -14.16 -8.93 2.04
C GLN A 103 -14.53 -8.75 3.52
N LEU A 104 -13.86 -7.85 4.23
CA LEU A 104 -14.16 -7.57 5.64
C LEU A 104 -15.54 -6.93 5.81
N VAL A 105 -15.90 -5.97 4.97
CA VAL A 105 -17.14 -5.18 5.10
C VAL A 105 -18.36 -5.88 4.52
N ASP A 106 -18.22 -6.59 3.40
CA ASP A 106 -19.34 -7.20 2.68
C ASP A 106 -19.60 -8.65 3.14
N ARG A 107 -18.62 -9.29 3.79
CA ARG A 107 -18.74 -10.69 4.23
C ARG A 107 -18.45 -10.87 5.71
N ASP A 108 -17.24 -10.59 6.17
CA ASP A 108 -16.77 -11.07 7.48
C ASP A 108 -17.44 -10.33 8.66
N LEU A 109 -17.63 -9.01 8.59
CA LEU A 109 -18.35 -8.20 9.59
C LEU A 109 -19.86 -8.49 9.62
N PRO A 110 -20.60 -8.47 8.47
CA PRO A 110 -22.00 -8.88 8.45
C PRO A 110 -22.21 -10.29 9.01
N PHE A 111 -21.33 -11.22 8.62
CA PHE A 111 -21.34 -12.58 9.14
C PHE A 111 -21.15 -12.62 10.66
N LEU A 112 -20.18 -11.87 11.19
CA LEU A 112 -19.94 -11.80 12.63
C LEU A 112 -21.19 -11.29 13.36
N VAL A 113 -21.76 -10.17 12.93
CA VAL A 113 -22.95 -9.56 13.55
C VAL A 113 -24.13 -10.54 13.53
N GLU A 114 -24.44 -11.10 12.35
CA GLU A 114 -25.58 -11.99 12.16
C GLU A 114 -25.44 -13.29 12.98
N LYS A 115 -24.26 -13.92 12.98
CA LYS A 115 -24.08 -15.24 13.59
C LYS A 115 -23.74 -15.20 15.07
N SER A 116 -23.06 -14.16 15.54
CA SER A 116 -22.71 -14.02 16.96
C SER A 116 -23.81 -13.35 17.79
N GLY A 117 -24.69 -12.57 17.16
CA GLY A 117 -25.66 -11.71 17.83
C GLY A 117 -25.03 -10.47 18.49
N LEU A 118 -23.80 -10.13 18.11
CA LEU A 118 -23.12 -8.93 18.58
C LEU A 118 -23.63 -7.71 17.81
N GLU A 119 -24.12 -6.70 18.51
CA GLU A 119 -24.61 -5.45 17.91
C GLU A 119 -23.44 -4.50 17.62
N LEU A 120 -22.72 -4.72 16.51
CA LEU A 120 -21.68 -3.79 16.03
C LEU A 120 -22.16 -2.99 14.83
N THR A 121 -21.91 -1.69 14.86
CA THR A 121 -22.00 -0.82 13.69
C THR A 121 -20.62 -0.69 13.04
N PHE A 122 -20.58 -0.65 11.69
CA PHE A 122 -19.32 -0.55 10.97
C PHE A 122 -19.43 0.31 9.70
N ALA A 123 -18.32 0.91 9.29
CA ALA A 123 -18.23 1.68 8.05
C ALA A 123 -16.84 1.56 7.40
N LEU A 124 -16.80 1.78 6.08
CA LEU A 124 -15.58 1.73 5.27
C LEU A 124 -15.03 3.15 5.05
N ALA A 125 -13.78 3.37 5.47
CA ALA A 125 -13.03 4.59 5.19
C ALA A 125 -12.29 4.47 3.87
N LYS A 126 -12.56 5.38 2.93
CA LYS A 126 -11.91 5.46 1.62
C LYS A 126 -11.28 6.83 1.41
N GLY A 127 -10.27 6.89 0.54
CA GLY A 127 -9.66 8.15 0.13
C GLY A 127 -10.65 9.05 -0.62
N ARG A 128 -10.52 10.37 -0.46
CA ARG A 128 -11.42 11.38 -1.06
C ARG A 128 -11.64 11.20 -2.56
N GLY A 129 -10.59 10.83 -3.30
CA GLY A 129 -10.65 10.61 -4.74
C GLY A 129 -11.57 9.46 -5.18
N ARG A 130 -12.09 8.64 -4.25
CA ARG A 130 -13.09 7.59 -4.51
C ARG A 130 -14.53 8.07 -4.43
N TYR A 131 -14.76 9.31 -3.98
CA TYR A 131 -16.10 9.88 -3.85
C TYR A 131 -16.39 10.89 -4.94
N LEU A 132 -17.64 10.85 -5.42
CA LEU A 132 -18.20 11.84 -6.32
C LEU A 132 -18.22 13.22 -5.65
N CYS A 133 -17.89 14.25 -6.43
CA CYS A 133 -18.05 15.65 -6.08
C CYS A 133 -19.30 16.20 -6.78
N PRO A 134 -20.46 16.32 -6.09
CA PRO A 134 -21.70 16.79 -6.71
C PRO A 134 -21.54 18.16 -7.37
N TYR A 135 -20.74 19.04 -6.76
CA TYR A 135 -20.43 20.36 -7.29
C TYR A 135 -19.83 20.31 -8.71
N LYS A 136 -18.80 19.46 -8.93
CA LYS A 136 -18.21 19.29 -10.27
C LYS A 136 -19.15 18.58 -11.23
N LEU A 137 -19.89 17.57 -10.75
CA LEU A 137 -20.84 16.83 -11.57
C LEU A 137 -21.92 17.76 -12.14
N TYR A 138 -22.56 18.57 -11.30
CA TYR A 138 -23.62 19.48 -11.73
C TYR A 138 -23.10 20.57 -12.68
N GLN A 139 -21.86 21.04 -12.50
CA GLN A 139 -21.23 21.95 -13.46
C GLN A 139 -21.05 21.32 -14.85
N LEU A 140 -20.86 20.00 -14.92
CA LEU A 140 -20.66 19.26 -16.17
C LEU A 140 -21.97 18.79 -16.81
N THR A 141 -23.03 18.57 -16.03
CA THR A 141 -24.29 17.96 -16.51
C THR A 141 -25.45 18.93 -16.68
N GLN A 142 -25.41 20.12 -16.06
CA GLN A 142 -26.47 21.11 -16.25
C GLN A 142 -26.53 21.57 -17.72
N SER A 143 -27.74 21.53 -18.27
CA SER A 143 -28.02 21.94 -19.65
C SER A 143 -27.87 23.46 -19.80
N ASN A 144 -26.94 23.89 -20.64
CA ASN A 144 -26.61 25.29 -20.99
C ASN A 144 -27.73 26.06 -21.73
N ALA A 145 -28.98 26.02 -21.28
CA ALA A 145 -30.02 26.89 -21.84
C ALA A 145 -29.83 28.36 -21.41
N GLN A 146 -29.23 28.62 -20.24
CA GLN A 146 -29.00 29.99 -19.73
C GLN A 146 -27.55 30.50 -19.83
N GLN A 147 -26.53 29.62 -19.87
CA GLN A 147 -25.13 30.07 -19.98
C GLN A 147 -24.76 30.60 -21.38
N ASN A 148 -25.38 30.06 -22.45
CA ASN A 148 -25.19 30.56 -23.81
C ASN A 148 -25.78 31.96 -24.04
N LEU A 149 -26.70 32.43 -23.18
CA LEU A 149 -27.29 33.78 -23.29
C LEU A 149 -26.39 34.89 -22.72
N LEU A 150 -25.38 34.51 -21.92
CA LEU A 150 -24.43 35.42 -21.26
C LEU A 150 -23.01 35.36 -21.85
N GLY A 151 -22.80 34.59 -22.92
CA GLY A 151 -21.50 34.50 -23.59
C GLY A 151 -20.42 33.70 -22.83
N PHE A 152 -20.82 32.88 -21.85
CA PHE A 152 -19.88 32.00 -21.15
C PHE A 152 -19.71 30.69 -21.91
N GLU A 153 -18.55 30.49 -22.53
CA GLU A 153 -18.16 29.21 -23.14
C GLU A 153 -18.21 28.08 -22.11
N ALA A 154 -18.64 26.89 -22.55
CA ALA A 154 -18.48 25.65 -21.78
C ALA A 154 -17.04 25.55 -21.29
N PRO A 155 -16.77 25.14 -20.04
CA PRO A 155 -15.45 25.26 -19.45
C PRO A 155 -14.42 24.42 -20.23
N ALA A 156 -13.68 25.08 -21.12
CA ALA A 156 -12.54 24.55 -21.85
C ALA A 156 -11.40 24.11 -20.92
N VAL A 157 -11.47 24.46 -19.63
CA VAL A 157 -10.48 24.13 -18.59
C VAL A 157 -10.68 22.71 -18.03
N LEU A 158 -11.86 22.08 -18.17
CA LEU A 158 -12.11 20.73 -17.64
C LEU A 158 -11.93 19.62 -18.68
N TRP A 159 -11.73 19.98 -19.94
CA TRP A 159 -11.63 19.05 -21.05
C TRP A 159 -10.44 19.44 -21.94
N ASP A 160 -9.38 18.63 -21.92
CA ASP A 160 -8.19 18.83 -22.78
C ASP A 160 -8.52 18.69 -24.27
N SER A 161 -9.64 18.05 -24.59
CA SER A 161 -10.19 17.90 -25.93
C SER A 161 -11.72 17.85 -25.86
N LYS A 162 -12.41 18.09 -26.98
CA LYS A 162 -13.88 18.12 -27.02
C LYS A 162 -14.45 16.79 -26.47
N PRO A 163 -15.34 16.84 -25.46
CA PRO A 163 -15.89 15.62 -24.83
C PRO A 163 -16.62 14.74 -25.85
N LYS A 164 -16.41 13.43 -25.73
CA LYS A 164 -17.13 12.45 -26.55
C LYS A 164 -18.59 12.37 -26.10
N PRO A 165 -19.55 12.09 -27.01
CA PRO A 165 -20.96 11.94 -26.65
C PRO A 165 -21.22 10.88 -25.57
N GLU A 166 -20.43 9.80 -25.57
CA GLU A 166 -20.54 8.70 -24.59
C GLU A 166 -20.13 9.16 -23.18
N GLU A 167 -19.08 9.97 -23.05
CA GLU A 167 -18.62 10.51 -21.77
C GLU A 167 -19.68 11.43 -21.15
N LEU A 168 -20.33 12.27 -21.97
CA LEU A 168 -21.41 13.14 -21.52
C LEU A 168 -22.67 12.36 -21.12
N ARG A 169 -22.96 11.24 -21.78
CA ARG A 169 -24.08 10.36 -21.39
C ARG A 169 -23.81 9.73 -20.03
N LEU A 170 -22.64 9.12 -19.85
CA LEU A 170 -22.25 8.52 -18.56
C LEU A 170 -22.33 9.54 -17.41
N LEU A 171 -21.85 10.76 -17.61
CA LEU A 171 -21.95 11.82 -16.58
C LEU A 171 -23.40 12.17 -16.24
N ARG A 172 -24.30 12.22 -17.24
CA ARG A 172 -25.73 12.45 -17.00
C ARG A 172 -26.37 11.28 -16.26
N ASP A 173 -26.06 10.05 -16.65
CA ASP A 173 -26.56 8.84 -15.98
C ASP A 173 -26.14 8.83 -14.50
N ILE A 174 -24.87 9.16 -14.21
CA ILE A 174 -24.38 9.31 -12.82
C ILE A 174 -25.16 10.40 -12.08
N ALA A 175 -25.42 11.55 -12.71
CA ALA A 175 -26.18 12.64 -12.09
C ALA A 175 -27.64 12.27 -11.82
N ASP A 176 -28.29 11.55 -12.73
CA ASP A 176 -29.66 11.09 -12.57
C ASP A 176 -29.77 10.04 -11.47
N GLU A 177 -28.88 9.04 -11.44
CA GLU A 177 -28.83 8.02 -10.39
C GLU A 177 -28.49 8.60 -9.00
N PHE A 178 -27.57 9.58 -8.95
CA PHE A 178 -27.23 10.29 -7.72
C PHE A 178 -28.40 11.13 -7.20
N SER A 179 -29.04 11.91 -8.08
CA SER A 179 -30.21 12.73 -7.73
C SER A 179 -31.40 11.88 -7.28
N ALA A 180 -31.55 10.68 -7.86
CA ALA A 180 -32.57 9.71 -7.46
C ALA A 180 -32.21 8.90 -6.20
N ARG A 181 -31.05 9.14 -5.57
CA ARG A 181 -30.52 8.40 -4.41
C ARG A 181 -30.38 6.89 -4.64
N ARG A 182 -30.21 6.47 -5.89
CA ARG A 182 -29.89 5.08 -6.26
C ARG A 182 -28.39 4.83 -6.32
N PHE A 183 -27.60 5.90 -6.45
CA PHE A 183 -26.15 5.89 -6.32
C PHE A 183 -25.73 6.73 -5.09
N ASN A 184 -24.93 6.15 -4.20
CA ASN A 184 -24.47 6.82 -2.98
C ASN A 184 -23.25 7.75 -3.21
N GLY A 185 -22.71 7.78 -4.44
CA GLY A 185 -21.55 8.58 -4.80
C GLY A 185 -20.18 7.93 -4.53
N ASP A 186 -20.13 6.69 -4.05
CA ASP A 186 -18.90 5.89 -3.95
C ASP A 186 -18.61 5.22 -5.29
N ARG A 187 -17.46 5.54 -5.91
CA ARG A 187 -17.04 5.02 -7.22
C ARG A 187 -17.22 3.51 -7.33
N ASP A 188 -16.83 2.77 -6.29
CA ASP A 188 -16.73 1.32 -6.36
C ASP A 188 -18.12 0.65 -6.26
N THR A 189 -19.17 1.40 -5.93
CA THR A 189 -20.57 0.92 -5.94
C THR A 189 -21.28 1.14 -7.28
N TRP A 190 -20.63 1.80 -8.25
CA TRP A 190 -21.18 1.97 -9.58
C TRP A 190 -21.12 0.64 -10.35
N PRO A 191 -22.20 0.21 -11.05
CA PRO A 191 -22.28 -1.11 -11.68
C PRO A 191 -21.25 -1.37 -12.79
N GLU A 192 -20.81 -0.32 -13.48
CA GLU A 192 -19.91 -0.42 -14.62
C GLU A 192 -18.53 0.15 -14.31
N LYS A 193 -17.51 -0.23 -15.08
CA LYS A 193 -16.18 0.37 -14.91
C LYS A 193 -16.18 1.81 -15.43
N ILE A 194 -15.99 2.77 -14.53
CA ILE A 194 -15.76 4.17 -14.89
C ILE A 194 -14.29 4.37 -15.25
N ASP A 195 -14.02 4.97 -16.41
CA ASP A 195 -12.67 5.37 -16.81
C ASP A 195 -12.07 6.41 -15.84
N ASP A 196 -10.78 6.26 -15.50
CA ASP A 196 -10.10 7.14 -14.53
C ASP A 196 -10.10 8.60 -14.98
N THR A 197 -9.94 8.86 -16.28
CA THR A 197 -9.88 10.22 -16.82
C THR A 197 -11.22 10.93 -16.70
N ILE A 198 -12.33 10.20 -16.78
CA ILE A 198 -13.69 10.72 -16.57
C ILE A 198 -13.91 10.93 -15.07
N TRP A 199 -13.54 9.95 -14.23
CA TRP A 199 -13.74 10.05 -12.78
C TRP A 199 -12.97 11.23 -12.17
N MET A 200 -11.76 11.50 -12.64
CA MET A 200 -10.97 12.67 -12.21
C MET A 200 -11.67 14.02 -12.47
N LYS A 201 -12.61 14.08 -13.43
CA LYS A 201 -13.40 15.29 -13.69
C LYS A 201 -14.51 15.50 -12.67
N VAL A 202 -15.01 14.43 -12.07
CA VAL A 202 -16.14 14.45 -11.14
C VAL A 202 -15.77 14.12 -9.70
N ASN A 203 -14.51 13.82 -9.39
CA ASN A 203 -14.01 13.71 -8.02
C ASN A 203 -13.28 14.99 -7.59
N ASN A 204 -12.77 15.02 -6.36
CA ASN A 204 -11.93 16.12 -5.90
C ASN A 204 -10.84 15.62 -4.95
N ASP A 205 -9.72 16.33 -4.87
CA ASP A 205 -8.70 16.13 -3.85
C ASP A 205 -8.90 17.14 -2.70
N ASN A 206 -7.96 17.18 -1.75
CA ASN A 206 -8.03 18.13 -0.62
C ASN A 206 -7.71 19.58 -1.03
N TYR A 207 -7.05 19.78 -2.17
CA TYR A 207 -6.59 21.09 -2.64
C TYR A 207 -7.65 21.81 -3.46
N GLY A 208 -8.39 21.10 -4.31
CA GLY A 208 -9.48 21.63 -5.12
C GLY A 208 -10.85 21.60 -4.42
N CYS A 209 -10.96 21.02 -3.22
CA CYS A 209 -12.22 20.98 -2.48
C CYS A 209 -12.51 22.33 -1.78
N LEU A 210 -13.73 22.84 -1.96
CA LEU A 210 -14.23 24.06 -1.30
C LEU A 210 -14.56 23.87 0.20
N LYS A 211 -14.47 22.64 0.71
CA LYS A 211 -14.67 22.26 2.12
C LYS A 211 -15.97 22.79 2.71
N THR A 212 -15.92 23.69 3.70
CA THR A 212 -17.08 24.29 4.36
C THR A 212 -17.83 25.28 3.49
N ALA A 213 -17.17 25.88 2.49
CA ALA A 213 -17.78 26.83 1.58
C ALA A 213 -18.54 26.16 0.41
N CYS A 214 -18.46 24.83 0.28
CA CYS A 214 -19.11 24.10 -0.81
C CYS A 214 -20.64 24.15 -0.67
N PRO A 215 -21.40 24.63 -1.67
CA PRO A 215 -22.86 24.67 -1.61
C PRO A 215 -23.49 23.27 -1.54
N ASN A 216 -22.82 22.26 -2.13
CA ASN A 216 -23.27 20.86 -2.12
C ASN A 216 -22.68 20.05 -0.94
N ARG A 217 -22.15 20.70 0.11
CA ARG A 217 -21.62 19.99 1.29
C ARG A 217 -22.65 19.06 1.96
N PRO A 218 -23.93 19.45 2.17
CA PRO A 218 -24.91 18.60 2.86
C PRO A 218 -25.22 17.28 2.15
N GLU A 219 -25.08 17.23 0.83
CA GLU A 219 -25.26 16.02 0.02
C GLU A 219 -23.93 15.39 -0.40
N CYS A 220 -22.79 15.87 0.10
CA CYS A 220 -21.48 15.43 -0.35
C CYS A 220 -21.16 14.02 0.18
N PRO A 221 -21.00 13.01 -0.70
CA PRO A 221 -20.75 11.62 -0.29
C PRO A 221 -19.53 11.46 0.62
N PHE A 222 -18.45 12.19 0.32
CA PHE A 222 -17.23 12.17 1.13
C PHE A 222 -17.46 12.63 2.58
N TYR A 223 -18.21 13.73 2.77
CA TYR A 223 -18.46 14.25 4.12
C TYR A 223 -19.48 13.39 4.86
N LEU A 224 -20.52 12.90 4.18
CA LEU A 224 -21.47 11.94 4.77
C LEU A 224 -20.75 10.66 5.24
N ALA A 225 -19.84 10.12 4.42
CA ALA A 225 -19.02 8.97 4.80
C ALA A 225 -18.11 9.31 5.99
N ARG A 226 -17.45 10.49 5.98
CA ARG A 226 -16.58 10.95 7.07
C ARG A 226 -17.33 11.05 8.40
N ASP A 227 -18.49 11.70 8.40
CA ASP A 227 -19.32 11.91 9.60
C ASP A 227 -19.79 10.56 10.16
N THR A 228 -20.06 9.58 9.28
CA THR A 228 -20.42 8.22 9.69
C THR A 228 -19.29 7.53 10.47
N LEU A 229 -18.02 7.75 10.11
CA LEU A 229 -16.86 7.12 10.78
C LEU A 229 -16.74 7.50 12.26
N GLU A 230 -17.26 8.66 12.67
CA GLU A 230 -17.23 9.09 14.06
C GLU A 230 -18.29 8.38 14.92
N THR A 231 -19.32 7.81 14.29
CA THR A 231 -20.48 7.23 14.98
C THR A 231 -20.40 5.70 15.11
N VAL A 232 -19.74 5.02 14.17
CA VAL A 232 -19.68 3.56 14.12
C VAL A 232 -18.67 2.95 15.09
N ASP A 233 -18.90 1.71 15.54
CA ASP A 233 -18.01 0.97 16.43
C ASP A 233 -16.73 0.52 15.72
N VAL A 234 -16.84 0.09 14.47
CA VAL A 234 -15.73 -0.44 13.66
C VAL A 234 -15.53 0.38 12.38
N VAL A 235 -14.31 0.87 12.18
CA VAL A 235 -13.88 1.55 10.95
C VAL A 235 -12.93 0.63 10.20
N VAL A 236 -13.28 0.24 8.97
CA VAL A 236 -12.41 -0.54 8.09
C VAL A 236 -11.67 0.41 7.13
N THR A 237 -10.37 0.22 6.91
CA THR A 237 -9.53 1.06 6.05
C THR A 237 -8.40 0.26 5.38
N ASN A 238 -7.70 0.83 4.40
CA ASN A 238 -6.39 0.30 3.97
C ASN A 238 -5.25 0.83 4.84
N HIS A 239 -4.10 0.16 4.73
CA HIS A 239 -2.83 0.66 5.26
C HIS A 239 -2.45 2.03 4.68
N ASP A 240 -2.70 2.29 3.39
CA ASP A 240 -2.33 3.57 2.76
C ASP A 240 -3.02 4.77 3.45
N LEU A 241 -4.34 4.71 3.60
CA LEU A 241 -5.14 5.75 4.25
C LEU A 241 -4.84 5.86 5.75
N LEU A 242 -4.55 4.73 6.42
CA LEU A 242 -4.07 4.74 7.79
C LEU A 242 -2.74 5.50 7.91
N MET A 243 -1.79 5.27 6.99
CA MET A 243 -0.50 5.96 6.99
C MET A 243 -0.67 7.45 6.68
N VAL A 244 -1.56 7.82 5.75
CA VAL A 244 -1.90 9.23 5.49
C VAL A 244 -2.43 9.90 6.76
N ASP A 245 -3.38 9.27 7.47
CA ASP A 245 -3.91 9.81 8.73
C ASP A 245 -2.81 10.03 9.77
N ILE A 246 -1.97 9.02 9.99
CA ILE A 246 -0.86 9.08 10.95
C ILE A 246 0.16 10.15 10.57
N SER A 247 0.45 10.32 9.29
CA SER A 247 1.37 11.37 8.81
C SER A 247 0.85 12.78 9.06
N MET A 248 -0.48 12.94 9.09
CA MET A 248 -1.16 14.20 9.45
C MET A 248 -1.30 14.39 10.96
N GLY A 249 -0.68 13.53 11.77
CA GLY A 249 -0.76 13.60 13.22
C GLY A 249 -1.86 12.75 13.83
N GLY A 250 -2.57 11.90 13.07
CA GLY A 250 -3.60 10.96 13.55
C GLY A 250 -4.87 11.65 14.08
N GLY A 251 -6.04 11.14 13.72
CA GLY A 251 -7.33 11.75 14.12
C GLY A 251 -7.93 12.71 13.09
N VAL A 252 -7.26 12.90 11.94
CA VAL A 252 -7.70 13.86 10.90
C VAL A 252 -8.65 13.19 9.90
N ILE A 253 -8.37 11.94 9.54
CA ILE A 253 -9.09 11.06 8.62
C ILE A 253 -9.64 9.81 9.32
N LEU A 254 -9.08 9.38 10.44
CA LEU A 254 -9.63 8.29 11.24
C LEU A 254 -9.95 8.80 12.66
N PRO A 255 -10.68 8.05 13.50
CA PRO A 255 -10.80 8.39 14.90
C PRO A 255 -9.43 8.49 15.59
N ASP A 256 -9.32 9.35 16.62
CA ASP A 256 -8.06 9.61 17.31
C ASP A 256 -7.37 8.33 17.79
N PRO A 257 -6.03 8.20 17.62
CA PRO A 257 -5.29 7.02 18.08
C PRO A 257 -5.50 6.73 19.57
N GLU A 258 -5.52 7.76 20.41
CA GLU A 258 -5.72 7.66 21.86
C GLU A 258 -7.06 7.03 22.25
N ASN A 259 -8.04 7.07 21.34
CA ASN A 259 -9.39 6.52 21.50
C ASN A 259 -9.68 5.33 20.59
N SER A 260 -8.65 4.77 19.95
CA SER A 260 -8.79 3.72 18.96
C SER A 260 -7.93 2.49 19.27
N PHE A 261 -8.54 1.32 19.15
CA PHE A 261 -7.85 0.05 19.02
C PHE A 261 -7.59 -0.24 17.54
N TYR A 262 -6.40 -0.72 17.22
CA TYR A 262 -6.02 -1.04 15.84
C TYR A 262 -5.89 -2.55 15.66
N CYS A 263 -6.51 -3.10 14.62
CA CYS A 263 -6.22 -4.43 14.10
C CYS A 263 -5.61 -4.27 12.71
N ILE A 264 -4.31 -4.47 12.61
CA ILE A 264 -3.56 -4.42 11.35
C ILE A 264 -3.51 -5.84 10.79
N ASP A 265 -4.34 -6.12 9.81
CA ASP A 265 -4.37 -7.38 9.08
C ASP A 265 -3.36 -7.36 7.92
N GLU A 266 -2.78 -8.51 7.61
CA GLU A 266 -1.63 -8.63 6.69
C GLU A 266 -0.49 -7.65 7.02
N ALA A 267 -0.19 -7.51 8.32
CA ALA A 267 0.75 -6.54 8.86
C ALA A 267 2.19 -6.64 8.31
N HIS A 268 2.52 -7.72 7.60
CA HIS A 268 3.80 -7.86 6.90
C HIS A 268 3.99 -6.82 5.78
N HIS A 269 2.92 -6.21 5.27
CA HIS A 269 2.99 -5.08 4.32
C HIS A 269 3.20 -3.72 4.97
N LEU A 270 2.87 -3.59 6.26
CA LEU A 270 2.83 -2.30 6.96
C LEU A 270 4.14 -1.51 6.83
N PRO A 271 5.35 -2.10 7.01
CA PRO A 271 6.59 -1.34 6.94
C PRO A 271 6.82 -0.67 5.59
N LYS A 272 6.59 -1.42 4.50
CA LYS A 272 6.77 -0.94 3.13
C LYS A 272 5.76 0.14 2.77
N LYS A 273 4.50 -0.02 3.19
CA LYS A 273 3.44 0.97 3.01
C LYS A 273 3.71 2.26 3.79
N ALA A 274 4.19 2.13 5.02
CA ALA A 274 4.62 3.27 5.81
C ALA A 274 5.81 4.00 5.15
N LEU A 275 6.79 3.26 4.65
CA LEU A 275 7.96 3.83 3.98
C LEU A 275 7.59 4.68 2.76
N SER A 276 6.70 4.16 1.89
CA SER A 276 6.23 4.90 0.71
C SER A 276 5.50 6.20 1.05
N GLN A 277 4.83 6.27 2.21
CA GLN A 277 4.11 7.47 2.63
C GLN A 277 5.05 8.60 3.08
N PHE A 278 6.23 8.25 3.61
CA PHE A 278 7.23 9.22 4.07
C PHE A 278 8.27 9.57 2.98
N ALA A 279 8.17 8.95 1.80
CA ALA A 279 8.95 9.33 0.63
C ALA A 279 8.32 10.54 -0.07
N ALA A 280 9.16 11.36 -0.70
CA ALA A 280 8.74 12.46 -1.55
C ALA A 280 9.51 12.44 -2.86
N GLU A 281 8.82 12.78 -3.95
CA GLU A 281 9.41 12.91 -5.27
C GLU A 281 8.79 14.09 -6.02
N HIS A 282 9.50 14.70 -6.96
CA HIS A 282 8.89 15.57 -7.96
C HIS A 282 9.62 15.50 -9.31
N SER A 283 8.87 15.71 -10.39
CA SER A 283 9.41 15.87 -11.75
C SER A 283 9.95 17.29 -11.95
N TRP A 284 11.06 17.41 -12.67
CA TRP A 284 11.65 18.68 -13.07
C TRP A 284 10.75 19.39 -14.08
N ASN A 285 10.30 18.71 -15.15
CA ASN A 285 9.42 19.31 -16.16
C ASN A 285 8.12 19.84 -15.55
N GLN A 286 7.52 19.06 -14.64
CA GLN A 286 6.29 19.47 -13.97
C GLN A 286 6.50 20.64 -13.00
N ALA A 287 7.66 20.70 -12.35
CA ALA A 287 8.01 21.83 -11.49
C ALA A 287 8.22 23.11 -12.32
N VAL A 288 9.01 23.06 -13.39
CA VAL A 288 9.22 24.19 -14.31
C VAL A 288 7.90 24.70 -14.87
N TRP A 289 7.06 23.80 -15.39
CA TRP A 289 5.72 24.16 -15.89
C TRP A 289 4.87 24.87 -14.82
N ALA A 290 4.87 24.34 -13.59
CA ALA A 290 4.08 24.93 -12.50
C ALA A 290 4.56 26.35 -12.17
N LEU A 291 5.88 26.56 -12.12
CA LEU A 291 6.48 27.86 -11.78
C LEU A 291 6.28 28.89 -12.90
N GLU A 292 6.34 28.49 -14.17
CA GLU A 292 6.08 29.37 -15.31
C GLU A 292 4.61 29.78 -15.43
N LYS A 293 3.67 28.89 -15.07
CA LYS A 293 2.22 29.17 -15.18
C LYS A 293 1.63 29.81 -13.94
N LEU A 294 2.28 29.68 -12.79
CA LEU A 294 1.80 30.22 -11.53
C LEU A 294 1.51 31.74 -11.56
N PRO A 295 2.34 32.62 -12.17
CA PRO A 295 2.08 34.06 -12.22
C PRO A 295 0.74 34.46 -12.86
N GLN A 296 0.26 33.65 -13.82
CA GLN A 296 -1.06 33.90 -14.44
C GLN A 296 -2.20 33.64 -13.45
N VAL A 297 -2.02 32.68 -12.54
CA VAL A 297 -3.02 32.31 -11.54
C VAL A 297 -2.96 33.24 -10.35
N THR A 298 -1.77 33.59 -9.85
CA THR A 298 -1.57 34.56 -8.76
C THR A 298 -2.12 35.94 -9.15
N GLY A 299 -1.94 36.37 -10.41
CA GLY A 299 -2.54 37.60 -10.94
C GLY A 299 -4.07 37.59 -10.92
N LYS A 300 -4.71 36.47 -11.30
CA LYS A 300 -6.17 36.30 -11.16
C LYS A 300 -6.61 36.37 -9.70
N ILE A 301 -5.85 35.75 -8.78
CA ILE A 301 -6.15 35.77 -7.34
C ILE A 301 -6.06 37.21 -6.82
N ALA A 302 -4.98 37.92 -7.14
CA ALA A 302 -4.78 39.31 -6.74
C ALA A 302 -5.95 40.22 -7.15
N ALA A 303 -6.47 40.06 -8.37
CA ALA A 303 -7.60 40.82 -8.88
C ALA A 303 -8.91 40.55 -8.13
N LEU A 304 -9.09 39.35 -7.56
CA LEU A 304 -10.30 38.99 -6.81
C LEU A 304 -10.18 39.30 -5.31
N THR A 305 -8.98 39.16 -4.74
CA THR A 305 -8.75 39.29 -3.29
C THR A 305 -8.21 40.65 -2.86
N ASP A 306 -7.85 41.53 -3.81
CA ASP A 306 -7.17 42.81 -3.56
C ASP A 306 -5.82 42.64 -2.82
N LYS A 307 -5.15 41.50 -3.04
CA LYS A 307 -3.85 41.15 -2.40
C LYS A 307 -2.69 41.14 -3.39
N GLY A 308 -2.49 42.25 -4.11
CA GLY A 308 -1.42 42.37 -5.11
C GLY A 308 -0.01 42.14 -4.56
N GLU A 309 0.28 42.64 -3.36
CA GLU A 309 1.59 42.43 -2.71
C GLU A 309 1.89 40.95 -2.42
N LEU A 310 0.89 40.18 -1.96
CA LEU A 310 1.07 38.74 -1.71
C LEU A 310 1.29 37.96 -3.00
N ALA A 311 0.63 38.35 -4.10
CA ALA A 311 0.84 37.75 -5.40
C ALA A 311 2.25 38.03 -5.93
N ASN A 312 2.73 39.27 -5.82
CA ASN A 312 4.09 39.64 -6.20
C ASN A 312 5.15 38.84 -5.42
N LEU A 313 4.98 38.69 -4.10
CA LEU A 313 5.89 37.87 -3.29
C LEU A 313 5.90 36.39 -3.70
N ALA A 314 4.73 35.84 -4.08
CA ALA A 314 4.65 34.48 -4.60
C ALA A 314 5.35 34.35 -5.95
N ASP A 315 5.19 35.33 -6.83
CA ASP A 315 5.80 35.35 -8.17
C ASP A 315 7.33 35.52 -8.09
N GLU A 316 7.84 36.36 -7.19
CA GLU A 316 9.27 36.52 -6.91
C GLU A 316 9.86 35.21 -6.35
N ALA A 317 9.18 34.56 -5.40
CA ALA A 317 9.62 33.28 -4.87
C ALA A 317 9.58 32.16 -5.94
N ALA A 318 8.60 32.19 -6.84
CA ALA A 318 8.51 31.25 -7.95
C ALA A 318 9.65 31.46 -8.96
N ALA A 319 9.99 32.71 -9.27
CA ALA A 319 11.12 33.05 -10.12
C ALA A 319 12.46 32.59 -9.52
N ALA A 320 12.67 32.81 -8.22
CA ALA A 320 13.88 32.35 -7.52
C ALA A 320 14.01 30.82 -7.53
N LEU A 321 12.91 30.10 -7.32
CA LEU A 321 12.92 28.63 -7.41
C LEU A 321 13.18 28.16 -8.85
N LEU A 322 12.59 28.82 -9.84
CA LEU A 322 12.79 28.50 -11.25
C LEU A 322 14.25 28.72 -11.68
N GLU A 323 14.87 29.81 -11.26
CA GLU A 323 16.30 30.07 -11.49
C GLU A 323 17.17 28.96 -10.89
N SER A 324 16.89 28.55 -9.65
CA SER A 324 17.60 27.43 -9.02
C SER A 324 17.38 26.10 -9.75
N LEU A 325 16.18 25.81 -10.26
CA LEU A 325 15.92 24.61 -11.06
C LEU A 325 16.60 24.64 -12.44
N HIS A 326 16.81 25.82 -13.03
CA HIS A 326 17.63 25.96 -14.24
C HIS A 326 19.11 25.72 -13.96
N GLU A 327 19.63 26.15 -12.80
CA GLU A 327 20.99 25.80 -12.35
C GLU A 327 21.16 24.28 -12.26
N TRP A 328 20.17 23.57 -11.70
CA TRP A 328 20.16 22.10 -11.67
C TRP A 328 20.25 21.46 -13.05
N GLN A 329 19.67 22.06 -14.09
CA GLN A 329 19.71 21.49 -15.44
C GLN A 329 21.15 21.25 -15.94
N PHE A 330 22.08 22.15 -15.58
CA PHE A 330 23.48 22.01 -15.94
C PHE A 330 24.13 20.82 -15.21
N HIS A 331 23.95 20.74 -13.89
CA HIS A 331 24.47 19.62 -13.09
C HIS A 331 23.91 18.27 -13.52
N LEU A 332 22.62 18.21 -13.83
CA LEU A 332 21.95 16.99 -14.30
C LEU A 332 22.45 16.54 -15.69
N ALA A 333 22.79 17.48 -16.56
CA ALA A 333 23.30 17.18 -17.89
C ALA A 333 24.75 16.67 -17.87
N GLU A 334 25.55 17.12 -16.89
CA GLU A 334 26.95 16.72 -16.73
C GLU A 334 27.12 15.40 -15.95
N GLU A 335 26.12 14.99 -15.17
CA GLU A 335 26.20 13.78 -14.33
C GLU A 335 26.28 12.48 -15.15
N PRO A 336 27.40 11.75 -15.11
CA PRO A 336 27.60 10.55 -15.92
C PRO A 336 26.58 9.44 -15.62
N SER A 337 26.13 9.33 -14.36
CA SER A 337 25.16 8.31 -13.92
C SER A 337 23.76 8.50 -14.52
N LEU A 338 23.46 9.72 -15.00
CA LEU A 338 22.22 10.06 -15.71
C LEU A 338 22.39 10.05 -17.23
N GLY A 339 23.58 9.70 -17.72
CA GLY A 339 23.85 9.46 -19.12
C GLY A 339 23.01 8.29 -19.66
N LEU A 340 22.50 8.43 -20.89
CA LEU A 340 21.86 7.31 -21.58
C LEU A 340 22.95 6.29 -21.91
N GLY A 341 23.04 5.22 -21.12
CA GLY A 341 23.98 4.12 -21.36
C GLY A 341 23.94 3.65 -22.81
N SER A 342 25.11 3.65 -23.46
CA SER A 342 25.33 3.09 -24.80
C SER A 342 25.42 1.55 -24.78
N SER A 343 25.17 0.90 -23.64
CA SER A 343 25.31 -0.54 -23.48
C SER A 343 24.06 -1.29 -23.96
N GLU A 344 24.24 -2.40 -24.69
CA GLU A 344 23.15 -3.31 -25.08
C GLU A 344 22.42 -3.93 -23.88
N ASN A 345 23.02 -3.88 -22.68
CA ASN A 345 22.41 -4.40 -21.45
C ASN A 345 21.35 -3.46 -20.87
N ASP A 346 21.57 -2.14 -20.87
CA ASP A 346 20.60 -1.16 -20.33
C ASP A 346 19.31 -1.11 -21.16
N ARG A 347 19.42 -1.32 -22.48
CA ARG A 347 18.26 -1.42 -23.38
C ARG A 347 17.41 -2.67 -23.14
N ARG A 348 17.98 -3.72 -22.55
CA ARG A 348 17.27 -4.99 -22.26
C ARG A 348 16.64 -5.02 -20.88
N THR A 349 17.16 -4.24 -19.91
CA THR A 349 16.64 -4.19 -18.54
C THR A 349 15.56 -3.12 -18.33
N ASN A 350 15.42 -2.16 -19.25
CA ASN A 350 14.47 -1.05 -19.13
C ASN A 350 14.62 -0.27 -17.80
N SER A 351 15.83 -0.29 -17.21
CA SER A 351 16.12 0.37 -15.94
C SER A 351 16.43 1.85 -16.20
N GLU A 352 15.69 2.73 -15.55
CA GLU A 352 15.87 4.17 -15.67
C GLU A 352 17.24 4.59 -15.09
N PRO A 353 18.06 5.37 -15.83
CA PRO A 353 19.33 5.89 -15.30
C PRO A 353 19.10 6.62 -13.98
N THR A 354 19.89 6.27 -12.97
CA THR A 354 19.69 6.74 -11.60
C THR A 354 21.00 7.17 -10.98
N TRP A 355 21.04 8.39 -10.47
CA TRP A 355 22.12 8.95 -9.68
C TRP A 355 21.75 8.90 -8.19
N LEU A 356 22.32 7.92 -7.48
CA LEU A 356 22.14 7.73 -6.04
C LEU A 356 23.19 8.54 -5.27
N TRP A 357 22.74 9.40 -4.35
CA TRP A 357 23.64 10.12 -3.45
C TRP A 357 24.14 9.18 -2.36
N GLU A 358 25.45 8.95 -2.33
CA GLU A 358 26.06 7.96 -1.44
C GLU A 358 25.84 8.33 0.03
N ASP A 359 25.39 7.35 0.82
CA ASP A 359 25.06 7.50 2.25
C ASP A 359 24.07 8.63 2.57
N GLY A 360 23.28 9.08 1.57
CA GLY A 360 22.37 10.21 1.73
C GLY A 360 23.06 11.57 1.87
N LYS A 361 24.36 11.65 1.60
CA LYS A 361 25.15 12.87 1.66
C LYS A 361 24.91 13.72 0.42
N ILE A 362 24.86 15.03 0.59
CA ILE A 362 24.80 15.96 -0.55
C ILE A 362 26.11 15.81 -1.34
N PRO A 363 26.08 15.66 -2.68
CA PRO A 363 27.30 15.60 -3.48
C PRO A 363 28.15 16.86 -3.33
N GLU A 364 29.47 16.69 -3.38
CA GLU A 364 30.43 17.79 -3.22
C GLU A 364 30.19 18.90 -4.24
N GLY A 365 30.09 20.15 -3.76
CA GLY A 365 29.87 21.33 -4.60
C GLY A 365 28.40 21.68 -4.83
N LEU A 366 27.46 20.83 -4.40
CA LEU A 366 26.01 21.08 -4.54
C LEU A 366 25.34 21.55 -3.25
N GLU A 367 26.09 21.74 -2.17
CA GLU A 367 25.53 22.14 -0.87
C GLU A 367 24.80 23.48 -0.97
N THR A 368 25.37 24.44 -1.69
CA THR A 368 24.77 25.75 -1.91
C THR A 368 23.52 25.65 -2.77
N THR A 369 23.59 24.90 -3.88
CA THR A 369 22.47 24.71 -4.81
C THR A 369 21.29 24.02 -4.12
N VAL A 370 21.52 22.91 -3.40
CA VAL A 370 20.49 22.21 -2.61
C VAL A 370 19.85 23.13 -1.57
N SER A 371 20.67 23.89 -0.84
CA SER A 371 20.19 24.84 0.17
C SER A 371 19.32 25.93 -0.44
N ASN A 372 19.78 26.54 -1.55
CA ASN A 372 19.05 27.58 -2.26
C ASN A 372 17.71 27.07 -2.79
N THR A 373 17.68 25.87 -3.41
CA THR A 373 16.44 25.29 -3.91
C THR A 373 15.45 25.01 -2.78
N ALA A 374 15.91 24.45 -1.66
CA ALA A 374 15.06 24.19 -0.50
C ALA A 374 14.49 25.47 0.13
N ILE A 375 15.31 26.53 0.27
CA ILE A 375 14.87 27.83 0.79
C ILE A 375 13.83 28.47 -0.15
N ALA A 376 14.08 28.47 -1.45
CA ALA A 376 13.15 29.01 -2.44
C ALA A 376 11.82 28.24 -2.44
N ALA A 377 11.86 26.91 -2.37
CA ALA A 377 10.67 26.07 -2.29
C ALA A 377 9.85 26.33 -1.01
N ARG A 378 10.50 26.44 0.16
CA ARG A 378 9.80 26.81 1.42
C ARG A 378 9.18 28.20 1.34
N SER A 379 9.90 29.17 0.79
CA SER A 379 9.43 30.54 0.63
C SER A 379 8.17 30.58 -0.26
N LEU A 380 8.23 29.92 -1.42
CA LEU A 380 7.09 29.82 -2.32
C LEU A 380 5.90 29.14 -1.65
N TYR A 381 6.10 28.00 -1.00
CA TYR A 381 5.04 27.27 -0.30
C TYR A 381 4.33 28.13 0.76
N LYS A 382 5.09 28.92 1.53
CA LYS A 382 4.52 29.88 2.50
C LYS A 382 3.63 30.92 1.83
N HIS A 383 4.07 31.52 0.73
CA HIS A 383 3.29 32.54 0.02
C HIS A 383 2.05 31.96 -0.65
N ILE A 384 2.15 30.75 -1.18
CA ILE A 384 1.04 30.00 -1.80
C ILE A 384 -0.05 29.67 -0.78
N ASN A 385 0.31 29.24 0.43
CA ASN A 385 -0.65 29.04 1.50
C ASN A 385 -1.31 30.36 1.95
N SER A 386 -0.53 31.46 2.01
CA SER A 386 -1.08 32.79 2.32
C SER A 386 -2.08 33.27 1.26
N LEU A 387 -1.80 33.01 -0.03
CA LEU A 387 -2.74 33.29 -1.13
C LEU A 387 -4.01 32.44 -1.04
N ASN A 388 -3.87 31.16 -0.68
CA ASN A 388 -5.04 30.29 -0.47
C ASN A 388 -5.93 30.80 0.67
N ASP A 389 -5.34 31.26 1.76
CA ASP A 389 -6.09 31.83 2.88
C ASP A 389 -6.79 33.13 2.48
N ALA A 390 -6.14 33.98 1.69
CA ALA A 390 -6.75 35.19 1.11
C ALA A 390 -7.92 34.86 0.17
N LEU A 391 -7.76 33.85 -0.69
CA LEU A 391 -8.82 33.40 -1.60
C LEU A 391 -10.01 32.81 -0.83
N SER A 392 -9.73 32.03 0.23
CA SER A 392 -10.73 31.48 1.13
C SER A 392 -11.48 32.56 1.91
N ALA A 393 -10.80 33.62 2.35
CA ALA A 393 -11.42 34.77 3.00
C ALA A 393 -12.31 35.56 2.03
N ALA A 394 -11.80 35.87 0.82
CA ALA A 394 -12.57 36.56 -0.21
C ALA A 394 -13.85 35.79 -0.60
N ARG A 395 -13.82 34.46 -0.57
CA ARG A 395 -15.00 33.63 -0.83
C ARG A 395 -16.12 33.81 0.21
N ARG A 396 -15.77 34.10 1.46
CA ARG A 396 -16.71 34.35 2.56
C ARG A 396 -17.32 35.75 2.48
N ASP A 397 -16.54 36.73 2.04
CA ASP A 397 -16.92 38.15 2.10
C ASP A 397 -17.59 38.66 0.81
N LYS A 398 -17.26 38.10 -0.37
CA LYS A 398 -17.71 38.58 -1.69
C LYS A 398 -18.66 37.59 -2.38
N ASP A 399 -19.94 37.61 -2.00
CA ASP A 399 -20.95 36.65 -2.51
C ASP A 399 -21.19 36.74 -4.04
N GLN A 400 -21.03 37.94 -4.62
CA GLN A 400 -21.25 38.17 -6.06
C GLN A 400 -20.20 37.47 -6.98
N ASN A 401 -18.99 37.19 -6.47
CA ASN A 401 -17.91 36.55 -7.25
C ASN A 401 -17.68 35.08 -6.85
N SER A 402 -18.57 34.52 -6.03
CA SER A 402 -18.54 33.16 -5.50
C SER A 402 -18.13 32.10 -6.52
N ALA A 403 -18.83 32.01 -7.65
CA ALA A 403 -18.57 31.01 -8.70
C ALA A 403 -17.25 31.20 -9.46
N GLN A 404 -16.73 32.44 -9.51
CA GLN A 404 -15.40 32.70 -10.10
C GLN A 404 -14.29 32.31 -9.13
N ILE A 405 -14.45 32.64 -7.85
CA ILE A 405 -13.51 32.27 -6.77
C ILE A 405 -13.43 30.74 -6.63
N ASP A 406 -14.56 30.04 -6.72
CA ASP A 406 -14.61 28.57 -6.61
C ASP A 406 -13.84 27.87 -7.75
N ARG A 407 -14.00 28.38 -8.99
CA ARG A 407 -13.24 27.90 -10.15
C ARG A 407 -11.75 28.16 -10.00
N LEU A 408 -11.39 29.38 -9.59
CA LEU A 408 -9.99 29.74 -9.38
C LEU A 408 -9.36 28.95 -8.24
N SER A 409 -10.09 28.66 -7.17
CA SER A 409 -9.61 27.82 -6.06
C SER A 409 -9.28 26.40 -6.52
N THR A 410 -10.10 25.86 -7.43
CA THR A 410 -9.85 24.54 -8.02
C THR A 410 -8.62 24.55 -8.94
N GLU A 411 -8.49 25.57 -9.81
CA GLU A 411 -7.31 25.76 -10.67
C GLU A 411 -6.04 25.93 -9.84
N PHE A 412 -6.08 26.78 -8.81
CA PHE A 412 -4.97 27.05 -7.90
C PHE A 412 -4.58 25.83 -7.07
N GLY A 413 -5.55 24.98 -6.70
CA GLY A 413 -5.31 23.73 -5.98
C GLY A 413 -4.26 22.82 -6.64
N VAL A 414 -4.23 22.77 -7.98
CA VAL A 414 -3.22 22.01 -8.74
C VAL A 414 -1.81 22.53 -8.49
N PHE A 415 -1.63 23.85 -8.48
CA PHE A 415 -0.34 24.48 -8.19
C PHE A 415 0.06 24.27 -6.73
N ARG A 416 -0.89 24.39 -5.81
CA ARG A 416 -0.66 24.14 -4.38
C ARG A 416 -0.12 22.73 -4.12
N ALA A 417 -0.78 21.72 -4.68
CA ALA A 417 -0.37 20.33 -4.54
C ALA A 417 1.05 20.10 -5.07
N ARG A 418 1.38 20.66 -6.24
CA ARG A 418 2.71 20.54 -6.85
C ARG A 418 3.79 21.24 -6.03
N ILE A 419 3.51 22.45 -5.54
CA ILE A 419 4.48 23.23 -4.74
C ILE A 419 4.71 22.55 -3.40
N GLU A 420 3.69 22.00 -2.75
CA GLU A 420 3.85 21.20 -1.54
C GLU A 420 4.74 19.98 -1.78
N GLN A 421 4.52 19.27 -2.88
CA GLN A 421 5.33 18.11 -3.28
C GLN A 421 6.80 18.49 -3.55
N ILE A 422 7.05 19.60 -4.25
CA ILE A 422 8.39 20.14 -4.48
C ILE A 422 9.06 20.46 -3.14
N THR A 423 8.39 21.22 -2.28
CA THR A 423 8.92 21.62 -0.96
C THR A 423 9.22 20.42 -0.08
N ALA A 424 8.32 19.43 0.01
CA ALA A 424 8.54 18.22 0.78
C ALA A 424 9.77 17.43 0.29
N THR A 425 9.96 17.35 -1.03
CA THR A 425 11.13 16.68 -1.62
C THR A 425 12.43 17.41 -1.28
N TRP A 426 12.47 18.74 -1.43
CA TRP A 426 13.66 19.53 -1.12
C TRP A 426 13.96 19.62 0.38
N ASP A 427 12.94 19.56 1.24
CA ASP A 427 13.12 19.43 2.68
C ASP A 427 13.86 18.14 3.03
N LEU A 428 13.48 17.01 2.43
CA LEU A 428 14.18 15.75 2.62
C LEU A 428 15.58 15.75 1.97
N LEU A 429 15.72 16.28 0.75
CA LEU A 429 17.03 16.33 0.06
C LEU A 429 18.06 17.20 0.82
N SER A 430 17.61 18.32 1.40
CA SER A 430 18.46 19.23 2.18
C SER A 430 18.74 18.75 3.61
N THR A 431 18.05 17.72 4.09
CA THR A 431 18.24 17.19 5.45
C THR A 431 19.59 16.50 5.58
N VAL A 432 20.42 16.95 6.51
CA VAL A 432 21.68 16.28 6.89
C VAL A 432 21.45 15.61 8.25
N PRO A 433 21.39 14.26 8.33
CA PRO A 433 21.18 13.56 9.58
C PRO A 433 22.36 13.78 10.53
N LEU A 434 22.12 13.74 11.84
CA LEU A 434 23.18 13.83 12.83
C LEU A 434 24.10 12.60 12.77
N GLU A 435 25.31 12.73 13.30
CA GLU A 435 26.26 11.62 13.34
C GLU A 435 25.66 10.43 14.10
N GLY A 436 25.61 9.27 13.42
CA GLY A 436 25.05 8.04 13.98
C GLY A 436 23.53 7.88 13.79
N GLU A 437 22.82 8.84 13.22
CA GLU A 437 21.41 8.68 12.82
C GLU A 437 21.25 8.01 11.45
N GLU A 438 20.08 7.40 11.23
CA GLU A 438 19.78 6.74 9.96
C GLU A 438 19.81 7.75 8.79
N PRO A 439 20.52 7.44 7.68
CA PRO A 439 20.53 8.32 6.53
C PRO A 439 19.20 8.28 5.77
N LEU A 440 18.93 9.36 5.02
CA LEU A 440 17.87 9.36 4.01
C LEU A 440 18.43 8.84 2.68
N ALA A 441 17.68 7.99 2.00
CA ALA A 441 17.96 7.66 0.61
C ALA A 441 17.57 8.86 -0.26
N LYS A 442 18.52 9.36 -1.06
CA LYS A 442 18.35 10.51 -1.95
C LYS A 442 18.87 10.15 -3.32
N TRP A 443 18.08 10.35 -4.35
CA TRP A 443 18.50 10.01 -5.70
C TRP A 443 17.74 10.83 -6.74
N ILE A 444 18.32 10.88 -7.94
CA ILE A 444 17.69 11.48 -9.10
C ILE A 444 17.59 10.41 -10.19
N THR A 445 16.43 10.29 -10.81
CA THR A 445 16.18 9.34 -11.89
C THR A 445 15.84 10.08 -13.17
N ARG A 446 16.35 9.63 -14.30
CA ARG A 446 16.00 10.16 -15.62
C ARG A 446 14.96 9.25 -16.27
N ARG A 447 13.79 9.81 -16.63
CA ARG A 447 12.70 9.01 -17.21
C ARG A 447 13.09 8.35 -18.52
N ALA A 448 12.68 7.10 -18.72
CA ALA A 448 12.90 6.40 -19.99
C ALA A 448 12.02 6.95 -21.13
N ASP A 449 10.78 7.32 -20.82
CA ASP A 449 9.76 7.75 -21.78
C ASP A 449 9.92 9.22 -22.22
N ASP A 450 10.41 10.08 -21.33
CA ASP A 450 10.75 11.47 -21.61
C ASP A 450 12.20 11.72 -21.20
N LYS A 451 13.09 11.67 -22.19
CA LYS A 451 14.54 11.76 -21.98
C LYS A 451 14.99 13.11 -21.42
N ASN A 452 14.13 14.11 -21.37
CA ASN A 452 14.45 15.42 -20.81
C ASN A 452 13.87 15.63 -19.40
N ASP A 453 13.13 14.66 -18.85
CA ASP A 453 12.56 14.77 -17.51
C ASP A 453 13.42 14.04 -16.46
N TYR A 454 13.64 14.72 -15.35
CA TYR A 454 14.36 14.22 -14.20
C TYR A 454 13.42 14.19 -12.99
N ILE A 455 13.46 13.10 -12.24
CA ILE A 455 12.69 12.92 -11.02
C ILE A 455 13.65 13.04 -9.84
N PHE A 456 13.43 14.05 -9.01
CA PHE A 456 14.10 14.18 -7.72
C PHE A 456 13.37 13.33 -6.69
N ASN A 457 14.10 12.54 -5.92
CA ASN A 457 13.53 11.61 -4.96
C ASN A 457 14.28 11.65 -3.64
N ALA A 458 13.52 11.59 -2.54
CA ALA A 458 14.07 11.39 -1.22
C ALA A 458 13.13 10.54 -0.36
N SER A 459 13.69 9.64 0.44
CA SER A 459 12.94 8.75 1.32
C SER A 459 13.75 8.40 2.56
N PRO A 460 13.12 8.26 3.73
CA PRO A 460 13.70 7.48 4.83
C PRO A 460 14.07 6.07 4.36
N ILE A 461 15.05 5.44 5.02
CA ILE A 461 15.37 4.01 4.82
C ILE A 461 14.55 3.08 5.71
N SER A 462 13.84 3.64 6.69
CA SER A 462 12.99 2.94 7.65
C SER A 462 11.82 3.82 8.08
N SER A 463 10.67 3.21 8.30
CA SER A 463 9.47 3.86 8.85
C SER A 463 9.31 3.60 10.36
N ALA A 464 10.23 2.85 10.97
CA ALA A 464 10.15 2.39 12.36
C ALA A 464 9.97 3.54 13.37
N SER A 465 10.79 4.59 13.28
CA SER A 465 10.74 5.76 14.19
C SER A 465 9.39 6.47 14.11
N HIS A 466 8.90 6.70 12.88
CA HIS A 466 7.61 7.35 12.67
C HIS A 466 6.46 6.51 13.19
N LEU A 467 6.44 5.19 12.93
CA LEU A 467 5.38 4.31 13.44
C LEU A 467 5.38 4.25 14.98
N ALA A 468 6.56 4.15 15.60
CA ALA A 468 6.68 4.14 17.06
C ALA A 468 6.14 5.41 17.72
N ASN A 469 6.49 6.58 17.18
CA ASN A 469 6.11 7.86 17.77
C ASN A 469 4.68 8.28 17.42
N SER A 470 4.28 8.12 16.15
CA SER A 470 3.02 8.67 15.66
C SER A 470 1.83 7.72 15.83
N LEU A 471 2.07 6.40 15.93
CA LEU A 471 1.02 5.39 16.11
C LEU A 471 1.15 4.62 17.42
N TRP A 472 2.22 3.85 17.62
CA TRP A 472 2.28 2.86 18.71
C TRP A 472 2.27 3.48 20.11
N ARG A 473 2.95 4.62 20.30
CA ARG A 473 2.94 5.36 21.58
C ARG A 473 1.66 6.13 21.85
N ARG A 474 0.75 6.22 20.88
CA ARG A 474 -0.49 7.00 20.98
C ARG A 474 -1.74 6.14 21.00
N ALA A 475 -1.76 5.08 20.20
CA ALA A 475 -2.86 4.13 20.08
C ALA A 475 -3.31 3.60 21.45
N ALA A 476 -4.63 3.45 21.66
CA ALA A 476 -5.15 2.81 22.87
C ALA A 476 -4.63 1.36 23.00
N GLY A 477 -4.46 0.69 21.86
CA GLY A 477 -3.84 -0.62 21.73
C GLY A 477 -3.79 -1.05 20.26
N ALA A 478 -2.93 -2.01 19.94
CA ALA A 478 -2.77 -2.49 18.58
C ALA A 478 -2.56 -4.01 18.51
N VAL A 479 -3.14 -4.65 17.52
CA VAL A 479 -2.85 -6.03 17.15
C VAL A 479 -2.34 -6.02 15.72
N LEU A 480 -1.16 -6.57 15.50
CA LEU A 480 -0.61 -6.83 14.18
C LEU A 480 -0.75 -8.31 13.90
N THR A 481 -1.40 -8.69 12.80
CA THR A 481 -1.57 -10.09 12.44
C THR A 481 -1.37 -10.33 10.96
N SER A 482 -0.88 -11.53 10.63
CA SER A 482 -0.67 -12.00 9.26
C SER A 482 -0.48 -13.52 9.31
N ALA A 483 -0.63 -14.19 8.17
CA ALA A 483 -0.28 -15.60 8.04
C ALA A 483 1.23 -15.86 8.24
N THR A 484 2.05 -14.87 7.95
CA THR A 484 3.51 -14.93 8.03
C THR A 484 4.05 -13.61 8.57
N LEU A 485 4.57 -13.63 9.80
CA LEU A 485 5.25 -12.52 10.49
C LEU A 485 6.61 -12.97 11.03
N GLN A 486 6.74 -14.23 11.43
CA GLN A 486 8.01 -14.79 11.84
C GLN A 486 8.89 -14.93 10.61
N SER A 487 10.15 -14.54 10.81
CA SER A 487 11.21 -14.84 9.88
C SER A 487 12.25 -15.69 10.60
N LEU A 488 12.53 -16.87 10.04
CA LEU A 488 13.43 -17.86 10.64
C LEU A 488 13.07 -18.20 12.11
N GLY A 489 11.76 -18.25 12.42
CA GLY A 489 11.25 -18.55 13.76
C GLY A 489 11.28 -17.37 14.75
N SER A 490 11.51 -16.14 14.28
CA SER A 490 11.61 -14.95 15.13
C SER A 490 10.79 -13.78 14.60
N PHE A 491 10.18 -13.00 15.49
CA PHE A 491 9.50 -11.74 15.17
C PHE A 491 10.44 -10.53 15.02
N ASN A 492 11.76 -10.72 15.20
CA ASN A 492 12.72 -9.61 15.24
C ASN A 492 12.68 -8.72 13.99
N LEU A 493 12.47 -9.28 12.79
CA LEU A 493 12.40 -8.51 11.55
C LEU A 493 11.23 -7.51 11.60
N ILE A 494 10.01 -8.00 11.84
CA ILE A 494 8.83 -7.13 11.87
C ILE A 494 8.89 -6.13 13.03
N LEU A 495 9.41 -6.52 14.19
CA LEU A 495 9.57 -5.61 15.34
C LEU A 495 10.56 -4.47 15.04
N ARG A 496 11.67 -4.78 14.34
CA ARG A 496 12.64 -3.77 13.86
C ARG A 496 11.99 -2.83 12.84
N GLN A 497 11.37 -3.38 11.82
CA GLN A 497 10.79 -2.63 10.70
C GLN A 497 9.61 -1.73 11.11
N THR A 498 8.86 -2.12 12.15
CA THR A 498 7.73 -1.34 12.66
C THR A 498 8.07 -0.45 13.86
N GLY A 499 9.29 -0.53 14.41
CA GLY A 499 9.70 0.22 15.60
C GLY A 499 9.19 -0.35 16.94
N LEU A 500 8.45 -1.46 16.91
CA LEU A 500 7.99 -2.16 18.12
C LEU A 500 9.15 -2.72 18.97
N GLN A 501 10.36 -2.86 18.40
CA GLN A 501 11.55 -3.23 19.16
C GLN A 501 11.89 -2.25 20.31
N TRP A 502 11.42 -1.00 20.23
CA TRP A 502 11.62 0.01 21.27
C TRP A 502 10.48 0.04 22.31
N LEU A 503 9.53 -0.88 22.19
CA LEU A 503 8.38 -1.03 23.08
C LEU A 503 8.44 -2.43 23.70
N PRO A 504 9.22 -2.60 24.78
CA PRO A 504 9.62 -3.92 25.30
C PRO A 504 8.45 -4.73 25.89
N GLU A 505 7.31 -4.12 26.19
CA GLU A 505 6.13 -4.83 26.69
C GLU A 505 5.24 -5.41 25.57
N THR A 506 5.63 -5.21 24.31
CA THR A 506 4.96 -5.78 23.14
C THR A 506 4.94 -7.30 23.23
N THR A 507 3.75 -7.89 23.17
CA THR A 507 3.59 -9.34 23.21
C THR A 507 3.73 -9.94 21.81
N THR A 508 4.45 -11.06 21.69
CA THR A 508 4.56 -11.80 20.43
C THR A 508 3.96 -13.20 20.60
N LEU A 509 3.23 -13.68 19.60
CA LEU A 509 2.57 -14.99 19.64
C LEU A 509 2.57 -15.61 18.26
N ALA A 510 3.11 -16.84 18.15
CA ALA A 510 3.00 -17.65 16.94
C ALA A 510 2.02 -18.79 17.21
N LEU A 511 0.90 -18.81 16.50
CA LEU A 511 -0.14 -19.80 16.66
C LEU A 511 0.20 -21.07 15.88
N GLU A 512 -0.16 -22.22 16.44
CA GLU A 512 -0.02 -23.49 15.73
C GLU A 512 -0.97 -23.57 14.54
N SER A 513 -0.45 -24.09 13.42
CA SER A 513 -1.25 -24.41 12.25
C SER A 513 -2.25 -25.51 12.59
N PRO A 514 -3.51 -25.41 12.14
CA PRO A 514 -4.49 -26.48 12.33
C PRO A 514 -4.27 -27.70 11.42
N PHE A 515 -3.30 -27.63 10.49
CA PHE A 515 -3.08 -28.64 9.44
C PHE A 515 -2.02 -29.68 9.83
N ASP A 516 -2.20 -30.89 9.33
CA ASP A 516 -1.25 -32.00 9.50
C ASP A 516 -0.31 -32.07 8.29
N PHE A 517 0.75 -31.26 8.32
CA PHE A 517 1.67 -31.15 7.19
C PHE A 517 2.44 -32.44 6.89
N ASP A 518 2.67 -33.32 7.86
CA ASP A 518 3.37 -34.59 7.64
C ASP A 518 2.50 -35.57 6.84
N ALA A 519 1.19 -35.59 7.11
CA ALA A 519 0.22 -36.40 6.38
C ALA A 519 -0.21 -35.78 5.05
N GLN A 520 -0.32 -34.45 4.98
CA GLN A 520 -0.86 -33.75 3.81
C GLN A 520 0.18 -33.44 2.74
N GLY A 521 1.45 -33.24 3.09
CA GLY A 521 2.40 -32.72 2.12
C GLY A 521 3.82 -33.28 2.20
N GLU A 522 4.48 -33.23 1.06
CA GLU A 522 5.86 -33.65 0.91
C GLU A 522 6.77 -32.50 0.50
N LEU A 523 7.99 -32.46 1.04
CA LEU A 523 9.05 -31.58 0.58
C LEU A 523 10.12 -32.38 -0.16
N TYR A 524 10.29 -32.09 -1.45
CA TYR A 524 11.29 -32.70 -2.31
C TYR A 524 12.38 -31.68 -2.70
N ILE A 525 13.64 -32.06 -2.52
CA ILE A 525 14.79 -31.24 -2.93
C ILE A 525 15.65 -32.09 -3.87
N PRO A 526 15.42 -32.01 -5.20
CA PRO A 526 16.14 -32.82 -6.16
C PRO A 526 17.65 -32.55 -6.11
N PRO A 527 18.50 -33.50 -6.54
CA PRO A 527 19.95 -33.33 -6.61
C PRO A 527 20.34 -32.44 -7.80
N VAL A 528 19.88 -31.20 -7.83
CA VAL A 528 20.29 -30.20 -8.82
C VAL A 528 21.70 -29.73 -8.47
N HIS A 529 22.69 -30.06 -9.31
CA HIS A 529 24.07 -29.61 -9.08
C HIS A 529 24.32 -28.17 -9.54
N ALA A 530 23.56 -27.71 -10.54
CA ALA A 530 23.69 -26.36 -11.08
C ALA A 530 23.40 -25.30 -10.01
N SER A 531 24.34 -24.40 -9.79
CA SER A 531 24.18 -23.29 -8.84
C SER A 531 23.38 -22.16 -9.49
N PRO A 532 22.42 -21.54 -8.78
CA PRO A 532 21.75 -20.33 -9.27
C PRO A 532 22.65 -19.10 -9.46
N LYS A 533 23.94 -19.20 -9.07
CA LYS A 533 25.01 -18.24 -9.41
C LYS A 533 25.46 -18.34 -10.88
N ASP A 534 25.19 -19.46 -11.54
CA ASP A 534 25.31 -19.64 -12.99
C ASP A 534 23.89 -19.73 -13.58
N PRO A 535 23.32 -18.60 -14.06
CA PRO A 535 21.95 -18.58 -14.57
C PRO A 535 21.74 -19.51 -15.76
N ALA A 536 22.72 -19.69 -16.64
CA ALA A 536 22.57 -20.48 -17.85
C ALA A 536 22.48 -21.98 -17.52
N ALA A 537 23.41 -22.48 -16.72
CA ALA A 537 23.40 -23.88 -16.26
C ALA A 537 22.17 -24.19 -15.41
N HIS A 538 21.78 -23.27 -14.51
CA HIS A 538 20.60 -23.45 -13.67
C HIS A 538 19.30 -23.47 -14.48
N THR A 539 19.14 -22.57 -15.46
CA THR A 539 17.98 -22.59 -16.37
C THR A 539 17.91 -23.89 -17.16
N ALA A 540 19.05 -24.40 -17.66
CA ALA A 540 19.08 -25.70 -18.34
C ALA A 540 18.65 -26.85 -17.43
N ALA A 541 19.10 -26.83 -16.17
CA ALA A 541 18.69 -27.83 -15.18
C ALA A 541 17.18 -27.77 -14.88
N ILE A 542 16.59 -26.56 -14.75
CA ILE A 542 15.13 -26.43 -14.57
C ILE A 542 14.37 -27.04 -15.75
N VAL A 543 14.77 -26.73 -16.99
CA VAL A 543 14.15 -27.30 -18.21
C VAL A 543 14.24 -28.82 -18.22
N GLU A 544 15.34 -29.40 -17.72
CA GLU A 544 15.50 -30.85 -17.60
C GLU A 544 14.62 -31.48 -16.51
N TRP A 545 14.44 -30.78 -15.37
CA TRP A 545 13.74 -31.32 -14.21
C TRP A 545 12.21 -31.15 -14.28
N LEU A 546 11.69 -30.06 -14.84
CA LEU A 546 10.24 -29.82 -14.85
C LEU A 546 9.43 -30.97 -15.48
N PRO A 547 9.79 -31.54 -16.65
CA PRO A 547 9.06 -32.67 -17.22
C PRO A 547 9.15 -33.97 -16.40
N LYS A 548 10.14 -34.08 -15.50
CA LYS A 548 10.26 -35.23 -14.57
C LYS A 548 9.40 -35.06 -13.33
N LEU A 549 8.97 -33.82 -13.05
CA LEU A 549 8.25 -33.44 -11.84
C LEU A 549 6.76 -33.24 -12.08
N ILE A 550 6.38 -32.78 -13.27
CA ILE A 550 5.01 -32.40 -13.61
C ILE A 550 4.39 -33.51 -14.48
N SER A 551 3.23 -34.03 -14.08
CA SER A 551 2.46 -34.94 -14.92
C SER A 551 1.66 -34.14 -15.95
N PRO A 552 1.78 -34.41 -17.27
CA PRO A 552 0.98 -33.73 -18.30
C PRO A 552 -0.43 -34.30 -18.43
N THR A 553 -0.75 -35.40 -17.73
CA THR A 553 -2.01 -36.16 -17.91
C THR A 553 -2.93 -36.13 -16.70
N GLU A 554 -2.38 -35.89 -15.51
CA GLU A 554 -3.19 -35.79 -14.29
C GLU A 554 -3.86 -34.43 -14.23
N ALA A 555 -5.17 -34.40 -13.92
CA ALA A 555 -5.95 -33.18 -13.78
C ALA A 555 -5.63 -32.43 -12.49
N ILE A 556 -4.39 -32.00 -12.35
CA ILE A 556 -3.85 -31.28 -11.19
C ILE A 556 -3.24 -29.95 -11.62
N GLY A 557 -3.34 -28.98 -10.73
CA GLY A 557 -2.70 -27.68 -10.88
C GLY A 557 -1.29 -27.67 -10.32
N THR A 558 -0.35 -27.17 -11.11
CA THR A 558 1.04 -26.93 -10.72
C THR A 558 1.36 -25.44 -10.76
N LEU A 559 1.91 -24.91 -9.68
CA LEU A 559 2.42 -23.54 -9.60
C LEU A 559 3.96 -23.56 -9.61
N VAL A 560 4.57 -22.94 -10.62
CA VAL A 560 6.03 -22.79 -10.73
C VAL A 560 6.42 -21.33 -10.53
N LEU A 561 7.24 -21.07 -9.51
CA LEU A 561 7.63 -19.73 -9.08
C LEU A 561 9.09 -19.43 -9.41
N PHE A 562 9.29 -18.30 -10.08
CA PHE A 562 10.59 -17.82 -10.53
C PHE A 562 10.97 -16.51 -9.82
N SER A 563 12.25 -16.31 -9.53
CA SER A 563 12.75 -15.02 -9.01
C SER A 563 13.16 -14.05 -10.14
N SER A 564 13.05 -14.45 -11.41
CA SER A 564 13.45 -13.66 -12.57
C SER A 564 12.52 -13.90 -13.76
N ARG A 565 11.99 -12.81 -14.32
CA ARG A 565 11.13 -12.85 -15.51
C ARG A 565 11.85 -13.44 -16.72
N LYS A 566 13.13 -13.11 -16.89
CA LYS A 566 13.97 -13.65 -17.96
C LYS A 566 14.06 -15.17 -17.87
N GLN A 567 14.39 -15.71 -16.69
CA GLN A 567 14.46 -17.16 -16.50
C GLN A 567 13.10 -17.84 -16.73
N MET A 568 12.00 -17.25 -16.24
CA MET A 568 10.65 -17.76 -16.47
C MET A 568 10.33 -17.89 -17.97
N GLN A 569 10.60 -16.84 -18.75
CA GLN A 569 10.39 -16.83 -20.20
C GLN A 569 11.33 -17.81 -20.92
N ASP A 570 12.62 -17.83 -20.56
CA ASP A 570 13.61 -18.75 -21.14
C ASP A 570 13.22 -20.22 -20.90
N VAL A 571 12.69 -20.56 -19.72
CA VAL A 571 12.20 -21.90 -19.42
C VAL A 571 10.93 -22.21 -20.20
N ALA A 572 9.96 -21.28 -20.24
CA ALA A 572 8.70 -21.47 -20.97
C ALA A 572 8.92 -21.79 -22.45
N LEU A 573 9.87 -21.10 -23.11
CA LEU A 573 10.21 -21.30 -24.52
C LEU A 573 10.96 -22.61 -24.80
N ARG A 574 11.52 -23.26 -23.77
CA ARG A 574 12.36 -24.46 -23.90
C ARG A 574 11.69 -25.73 -23.36
N LEU A 575 10.47 -25.61 -22.85
CA LEU A 575 9.67 -26.78 -22.47
C LEU A 575 9.30 -27.61 -23.70
N PRO A 576 9.13 -28.94 -23.55
CA PRO A 576 8.66 -29.79 -24.65
C PRO A 576 7.27 -29.37 -25.17
N GLU A 577 7.00 -29.61 -26.46
CA GLU A 577 5.77 -29.18 -27.13
C GLU A 577 4.48 -29.63 -26.42
N ASP A 578 4.48 -30.84 -25.84
CA ASP A 578 3.33 -31.41 -25.13
C ASP A 578 2.91 -30.60 -23.88
N TYR A 579 3.81 -29.78 -23.31
CA TYR A 579 3.52 -28.95 -22.13
C TYR A 579 2.99 -27.56 -22.50
N LEU A 580 3.25 -27.08 -23.73
CA LEU A 580 2.86 -25.73 -24.15
C LEU A 580 1.35 -25.46 -24.05
N PRO A 581 0.45 -26.41 -24.40
CA PRO A 581 -1.00 -26.21 -24.25
C PRO A 581 -1.48 -26.10 -22.79
N LEU A 582 -0.68 -26.58 -21.83
CA LEU A 582 -1.01 -26.61 -20.41
C LEU A 582 -0.53 -25.35 -19.67
N LEU A 583 0.36 -24.58 -20.31
CA LEU A 583 1.13 -23.50 -19.70
C LEU A 583 0.37 -22.17 -19.69
N LEU A 584 0.34 -21.53 -18.53
CA LEU A 584 -0.21 -20.19 -18.32
C LEU A 584 0.87 -19.29 -17.71
N VAL A 585 1.39 -18.34 -18.50
CA VAL A 585 2.52 -17.50 -18.09
C VAL A 585 2.04 -16.12 -17.60
N GLN A 586 2.48 -15.73 -16.41
CA GLN A 586 2.21 -14.40 -15.87
C GLN A 586 2.76 -13.30 -16.79
N GLY A 587 1.90 -12.34 -17.14
CA GLY A 587 2.24 -11.20 -18.00
C GLY A 587 1.64 -11.30 -19.40
N GLU A 588 1.22 -12.48 -19.84
CA GLU A 588 0.53 -12.65 -21.12
C GLU A 588 -0.98 -12.38 -21.02
N LEU A 589 -1.58 -12.66 -19.86
CA LEU A 589 -3.00 -12.45 -19.58
C LEU A 589 -3.18 -11.71 -18.25
N PRO A 590 -4.29 -10.96 -18.08
CA PRO A 590 -4.68 -10.43 -16.78
C PRO A 590 -4.81 -11.55 -15.74
N LYS A 591 -4.38 -11.31 -14.50
CA LYS A 591 -4.35 -12.31 -13.40
C LYS A 591 -5.69 -13.04 -13.22
N ALA A 592 -6.81 -12.31 -13.24
CA ALA A 592 -8.14 -12.90 -13.09
C ALA A 592 -8.48 -13.90 -14.22
N VAL A 593 -8.16 -13.55 -15.47
CA VAL A 593 -8.40 -14.40 -16.65
C VAL A 593 -7.49 -15.63 -16.61
N LEU A 594 -6.24 -15.46 -16.19
CA LEU A 594 -5.29 -16.56 -16.01
C LEU A 594 -5.83 -17.58 -15.01
N LEU A 595 -6.30 -17.13 -13.84
CA LEU A 595 -6.87 -18.00 -12.82
C LEU A 595 -8.17 -18.68 -13.30
N GLN A 596 -9.04 -17.96 -13.98
CA GLN A 596 -10.26 -18.54 -14.56
C GLN A 596 -9.94 -19.68 -15.54
N LYS A 597 -8.99 -19.47 -16.45
CA LYS A 597 -8.54 -20.51 -17.39
C LYS A 597 -7.93 -21.71 -16.68
N HIS A 598 -7.17 -21.46 -15.61
CA HIS A 598 -6.58 -22.51 -14.80
C HIS A 598 -7.65 -23.39 -14.16
N HIS A 599 -8.64 -22.78 -13.48
CA HIS A 599 -9.76 -23.52 -12.88
C HIS A 599 -10.54 -24.30 -13.93
N GLN A 600 -10.88 -23.67 -15.06
CA GLN A 600 -11.60 -24.34 -16.15
C GLN A 600 -10.84 -25.56 -16.69
N ALA A 601 -9.52 -25.48 -16.84
CA ALA A 601 -8.72 -26.61 -17.31
C ALA A 601 -8.77 -27.80 -16.34
N ILE A 602 -8.70 -27.55 -15.03
CA ILE A 602 -8.81 -28.60 -14.01
C ILE A 602 -10.22 -29.21 -14.00
N GLU A 603 -11.27 -28.38 -14.11
CA GLU A 603 -12.66 -28.83 -14.21
C GLU A 603 -12.92 -29.68 -15.47
N ASP A 604 -12.26 -29.34 -16.58
CA ASP A 604 -12.27 -30.11 -17.83
C ASP A 604 -11.46 -31.42 -17.75
N GLY A 605 -10.87 -31.75 -16.59
CA GLY A 605 -10.06 -32.95 -16.39
C GLY A 605 -8.68 -32.88 -17.04
N LYS A 606 -8.13 -31.67 -17.25
CA LYS A 606 -6.80 -31.46 -17.84
C LYS A 606 -5.81 -30.94 -16.79
N ALA A 607 -4.53 -31.24 -16.99
CA ALA A 607 -3.46 -30.61 -16.23
C ALA A 607 -3.41 -29.10 -16.52
N SER A 608 -2.95 -28.30 -15.56
CA SER A 608 -2.69 -26.88 -15.81
C SER A 608 -1.48 -26.37 -15.01
N ILE A 609 -0.61 -25.61 -15.67
CA ILE A 609 0.67 -25.18 -15.12
C ILE A 609 0.73 -23.66 -15.15
N ILE A 610 0.84 -23.03 -13.99
CA ILE A 610 1.03 -21.58 -13.90
C ILE A 610 2.51 -21.28 -13.69
N PHE A 611 3.08 -20.46 -14.57
CA PHE A 611 4.38 -19.83 -14.38
C PHE A 611 4.18 -18.42 -13.85
N GLY A 612 4.71 -18.14 -12.66
CA GLY A 612 4.64 -16.84 -12.02
C GLY A 612 5.97 -16.40 -11.42
N LEU A 613 6.12 -15.11 -11.21
CA LEU A 613 7.18 -14.56 -10.36
C LEU A 613 6.90 -14.87 -8.89
N ASP A 614 7.90 -14.78 -8.02
CA ASP A 614 7.75 -14.91 -6.56
C ASP A 614 6.62 -14.04 -5.99
N SER A 615 6.51 -12.79 -6.45
CA SER A 615 5.43 -11.85 -6.13
C SER A 615 4.03 -12.30 -6.58
N PHE A 616 3.93 -13.22 -7.54
CA PHE A 616 2.64 -13.76 -7.99
C PHE A 616 2.00 -14.67 -6.95
N ALA A 617 2.79 -15.32 -6.10
CA ALA A 617 2.32 -16.26 -5.09
C ALA A 617 1.37 -15.61 -4.07
N GLU A 618 1.48 -14.31 -3.87
CA GLU A 618 0.64 -13.56 -2.94
C GLU A 618 -0.78 -13.36 -3.49
N GLY A 619 -1.78 -13.56 -2.63
CA GLY A 619 -3.20 -13.37 -2.98
C GLY A 619 -3.71 -14.28 -4.11
N LEU A 620 -3.15 -15.47 -4.30
CA LEU A 620 -3.75 -16.49 -5.17
C LEU A 620 -4.76 -17.31 -4.40
N ASP A 621 -5.92 -17.57 -5.00
CA ASP A 621 -6.86 -18.58 -4.52
C ASP A 621 -6.82 -19.84 -5.39
N LEU A 622 -6.27 -20.92 -4.85
CA LEU A 622 -6.09 -22.19 -5.56
C LEU A 622 -6.36 -23.34 -4.56
N PRO A 623 -7.63 -23.72 -4.33
CA PRO A 623 -7.99 -24.78 -3.40
C PRO A 623 -7.88 -26.18 -4.02
N GLY A 624 -7.59 -27.19 -3.20
CA GLY A 624 -7.62 -28.60 -3.58
C GLY A 624 -6.78 -28.92 -4.82
N THR A 625 -7.39 -29.57 -5.80
CA THR A 625 -6.70 -30.02 -7.04
C THR A 625 -6.19 -28.87 -7.90
N ALA A 626 -6.62 -27.63 -7.68
CA ALA A 626 -6.07 -26.46 -8.36
C ALA A 626 -4.63 -26.13 -7.95
N CYS A 627 -4.10 -26.70 -6.86
CA CYS A 627 -2.68 -26.54 -6.50
C CYS A 627 -2.20 -27.73 -5.68
N VAL A 628 -1.78 -28.80 -6.35
CA VAL A 628 -1.19 -30.01 -5.72
C VAL A 628 0.33 -29.97 -5.77
N GLN A 629 0.91 -29.08 -6.58
CA GLN A 629 2.35 -28.98 -6.71
C GLN A 629 2.81 -27.52 -6.73
N VAL A 630 3.73 -27.19 -5.82
CA VAL A 630 4.42 -25.90 -5.79
C VAL A 630 5.90 -26.14 -6.08
N ILE A 631 6.40 -25.60 -7.19
CA ILE A 631 7.80 -25.70 -7.59
C ILE A 631 8.47 -24.33 -7.43
N ILE A 632 9.45 -24.24 -6.56
CA ILE A 632 10.30 -23.07 -6.39
C ILE A 632 11.53 -23.25 -7.27
N ALA A 633 11.57 -22.56 -8.40
CA ALA A 633 12.69 -22.66 -9.33
C ALA A 633 13.99 -22.14 -8.70
N LYS A 634 13.91 -21.03 -7.95
CA LYS A 634 15.05 -20.38 -7.29
C LYS A 634 14.58 -19.73 -5.99
N LEU A 635 15.43 -19.72 -4.95
CA LEU A 635 15.10 -19.02 -3.69
C LEU A 635 14.78 -17.54 -3.95
N PRO A 636 13.71 -16.99 -3.34
CA PRO A 636 13.15 -15.68 -3.67
C PRO A 636 13.91 -14.52 -3.00
N PHE A 637 15.23 -14.48 -3.20
CA PHE A 637 16.04 -13.34 -2.78
C PHE A 637 15.72 -12.13 -3.65
N ALA A 638 15.32 -11.02 -3.02
CA ALA A 638 15.24 -9.74 -3.71
C ALA A 638 16.65 -9.29 -4.12
N MET A 639 16.77 -8.70 -5.31
CA MET A 639 17.93 -7.88 -5.63
C MET A 639 17.67 -6.48 -5.09
N PRO A 640 18.60 -5.89 -4.31
CA PRO A 640 18.48 -4.52 -3.85
C PRO A 640 18.79 -3.59 -5.02
N ASP A 641 17.88 -3.53 -5.98
CA ASP A 641 18.03 -2.68 -7.16
C ASP A 641 17.54 -1.27 -6.88
N ASN A 642 16.60 -1.12 -5.95
CA ASN A 642 16.05 0.18 -5.60
C ASN A 642 17.03 1.02 -4.74
N PRO A 643 17.03 2.35 -4.90
CA PRO A 643 17.89 3.27 -4.16
C PRO A 643 17.79 3.15 -2.63
N ILE A 644 16.57 2.91 -2.11
CA ILE A 644 16.31 2.89 -0.67
C ILE A 644 16.99 1.69 0.00
N GLU A 645 16.82 0.49 -0.55
CA GLU A 645 17.46 -0.74 -0.08
C GLU A 645 18.97 -0.67 -0.22
N LYS A 646 19.50 -0.03 -1.29
CA LYS A 646 20.95 0.20 -1.43
C LYS A 646 21.50 1.07 -0.30
N THR A 647 20.84 2.17 0.02
CA THR A 647 21.24 3.04 1.15
C THR A 647 21.12 2.31 2.49
N GLN A 648 20.02 1.56 2.69
CA GLN A 648 19.84 0.75 3.91
C GLN A 648 20.92 -0.31 4.08
N ASN A 649 21.30 -1.01 3.00
CA ASN A 649 22.33 -2.03 3.03
C ASN A 649 23.69 -1.43 3.39
N ARG A 650 24.08 -0.32 2.74
CA ARG A 650 25.34 0.38 3.06
C ARG A 650 25.37 0.85 4.52
N TRP A 651 24.25 1.36 5.03
CA TRP A 651 24.13 1.77 6.43
C TRP A 651 24.37 0.63 7.42
N ILE A 652 23.82 -0.55 7.14
CA ILE A 652 24.04 -1.75 7.97
C ILE A 652 25.51 -2.20 7.88
N GLU A 653 26.10 -2.19 6.69
CA GLU A 653 27.52 -2.55 6.48
C GLU A 653 28.48 -1.62 7.24
N GLN A 654 28.22 -0.30 7.22
CA GLN A 654 29.02 0.69 7.95
C GLN A 654 29.00 0.48 9.48
N ARG A 655 27.93 -0.13 9.99
CA ARG A 655 27.79 -0.50 11.41
C ARG A 655 28.32 -1.91 11.72
N GLY A 656 28.98 -2.55 10.76
CA GLY A 656 29.55 -3.90 10.90
C GLY A 656 28.52 -5.04 10.79
N GLY A 657 27.29 -4.75 10.36
CA GLY A 657 26.25 -5.73 10.10
C GLY A 657 26.37 -6.39 8.72
N ASN A 658 25.51 -7.36 8.44
CA ASN A 658 25.44 -8.02 7.14
C ASN A 658 24.00 -7.93 6.59
N PRO A 659 23.73 -7.04 5.61
CA PRO A 659 22.36 -6.83 5.11
C PRO A 659 21.75 -8.08 4.50
N PHE A 660 22.57 -8.91 3.85
CA PHE A 660 22.11 -10.16 3.27
C PHE A 660 21.56 -11.10 4.36
N ILE A 661 22.19 -11.17 5.52
CA ILE A 661 21.75 -12.02 6.63
C ILE A 661 20.64 -11.37 7.47
N GLU A 662 20.67 -10.05 7.65
CA GLU A 662 19.74 -9.34 8.52
C GLU A 662 18.41 -8.94 7.84
N ILE A 663 18.41 -8.79 6.52
CA ILE A 663 17.23 -8.38 5.73
C ILE A 663 16.93 -9.41 4.65
N THR A 664 17.86 -9.64 3.71
CA THR A 664 17.54 -10.37 2.48
C THR A 664 17.16 -11.83 2.74
N VAL A 665 17.88 -12.54 3.61
CA VAL A 665 17.56 -13.92 4.01
C VAL A 665 16.23 -13.97 4.77
N PRO A 666 16.01 -13.13 5.80
CA PRO A 666 14.73 -13.05 6.49
C PRO A 666 13.50 -12.82 5.58
N GLU A 667 13.59 -11.88 4.64
CA GLU A 667 12.51 -11.58 3.69
C GLU A 667 12.28 -12.73 2.70
N ALA A 668 13.36 -13.35 2.22
CA ALA A 668 13.25 -14.54 1.38
C ALA A 668 12.58 -15.71 2.12
N GLY A 669 12.79 -15.83 3.44
CA GLY A 669 12.11 -16.79 4.30
C GLY A 669 10.60 -16.58 4.33
N ILE A 670 10.15 -15.35 4.57
CA ILE A 670 8.73 -15.00 4.56
C ILE A 670 8.09 -15.32 3.20
N LYS A 671 8.69 -14.86 2.10
CA LYS A 671 8.21 -15.15 0.74
C LYS A 671 8.14 -16.64 0.45
N LEU A 672 9.14 -17.41 0.91
CA LEU A 672 9.18 -18.86 0.72
C LEU A 672 8.03 -19.55 1.48
N ILE A 673 7.78 -19.17 2.73
CA ILE A 673 6.64 -19.69 3.51
C ILE A 673 5.31 -19.32 2.85
N GLN A 674 5.16 -18.08 2.36
CA GLN A 674 3.95 -17.64 1.65
C GLN A 674 3.70 -18.41 0.36
N ALA A 675 4.76 -18.71 -0.40
CA ALA A 675 4.69 -19.53 -1.60
C ALA A 675 4.27 -20.98 -1.27
N VAL A 676 4.89 -21.56 -0.24
CA VAL A 676 4.60 -22.91 0.23
C VAL A 676 3.20 -23.04 0.83
N GLY A 677 2.72 -22.00 1.52
CA GLY A 677 1.37 -21.93 2.07
C GLY A 677 0.25 -21.92 1.03
N ARG A 678 0.58 -21.88 -0.27
CA ARG A 678 -0.39 -22.07 -1.36
C ARG A 678 -0.78 -23.52 -1.57
N LEU A 679 0.03 -24.47 -1.07
CA LEU A 679 -0.20 -25.90 -1.19
C LEU A 679 -1.29 -26.40 -0.24
N ILE A 680 -1.21 -26.03 1.04
CA ILE A 680 -2.12 -26.51 2.08
C ILE A 680 -2.92 -25.35 2.69
N ARG A 681 -4.23 -25.34 2.45
CA ARG A 681 -5.19 -24.32 2.89
C ARG A 681 -6.40 -24.91 3.61
N THR A 682 -6.70 -26.18 3.34
CA THR A 682 -7.78 -26.95 3.94
C THR A 682 -7.23 -28.27 4.50
N GLU A 683 -8.01 -28.92 5.37
CA GLU A 683 -7.69 -30.23 5.94
C GLU A 683 -7.67 -31.37 4.89
N GLN A 684 -8.21 -31.13 3.69
CA GLN A 684 -8.29 -32.11 2.61
C GLN A 684 -7.21 -31.88 1.53
N ASP A 685 -6.52 -30.75 1.58
CA ASP A 685 -5.48 -30.45 0.62
C ASP A 685 -4.31 -31.42 0.80
N TYR A 686 -3.68 -31.77 -0.31
CA TYR A 686 -2.48 -32.59 -0.31
C TYR A 686 -1.55 -32.12 -1.42
N GLY A 687 -0.28 -32.50 -1.33
CA GLY A 687 0.60 -32.37 -2.48
C GLY A 687 2.08 -32.25 -2.15
N ARG A 688 2.84 -31.62 -3.05
CA ARG A 688 4.30 -31.58 -2.97
C ARG A 688 4.87 -30.19 -3.22
N VAL A 689 5.77 -29.77 -2.34
CA VAL A 689 6.69 -28.66 -2.58
C VAL A 689 7.99 -29.21 -3.16
N THR A 690 8.46 -28.65 -4.27
CA THR A 690 9.77 -28.95 -4.84
C THR A 690 10.64 -27.70 -4.90
N ILE A 691 11.88 -27.76 -4.41
CA ILE A 691 12.83 -26.64 -4.48
C ILE A 691 14.01 -27.02 -5.37
N LEU A 692 14.19 -26.31 -6.49
CA LEU A 692 15.25 -26.57 -7.48
C LEU A 692 16.55 -25.80 -7.22
N ASP A 693 16.72 -25.23 -6.03
CA ASP A 693 17.87 -24.42 -5.63
C ASP A 693 18.82 -25.18 -4.70
N ASN A 694 20.03 -25.48 -5.18
CA ASN A 694 21.02 -26.25 -4.42
C ASN A 694 21.56 -25.53 -3.17
N ARG A 695 21.37 -24.20 -3.06
CA ARG A 695 21.84 -23.41 -1.91
C ARG A 695 21.09 -23.75 -0.63
N VAL A 696 19.88 -24.28 -0.77
CA VAL A 696 19.06 -24.79 0.33
C VAL A 696 19.79 -25.88 1.13
N LYS A 697 20.55 -26.76 0.44
CA LYS A 697 21.35 -27.81 1.08
C LYS A 697 22.80 -27.37 1.37
N THR A 698 23.38 -26.54 0.49
CA THR A 698 24.82 -26.22 0.54
C THR A 698 25.18 -25.01 1.41
N GLN A 699 24.24 -24.12 1.73
CA GLN A 699 24.49 -22.89 2.48
C GLN A 699 23.87 -22.95 3.88
N ARG A 700 24.51 -22.30 4.86
CA ARG A 700 24.02 -22.26 6.25
C ARG A 700 22.62 -21.63 6.37
N TYR A 701 22.37 -20.53 5.66
CA TYR A 701 21.05 -19.91 5.62
C TYR A 701 20.00 -20.82 4.97
N GLY A 702 20.41 -21.72 4.07
CA GLY A 702 19.52 -22.68 3.41
C GLY A 702 18.90 -23.64 4.43
N GLN A 703 19.70 -24.12 5.38
CA GLN A 703 19.21 -24.96 6.48
C GLN A 703 18.23 -24.21 7.39
N GLN A 704 18.49 -22.91 7.66
CA GLN A 704 17.59 -22.07 8.44
C GLN A 704 16.25 -21.86 7.74
N LEU A 705 16.27 -21.58 6.42
CA LEU A 705 15.07 -21.47 5.59
C LEU A 705 14.26 -22.78 5.63
N LEU A 706 14.91 -23.93 5.48
CA LEU A 706 14.24 -25.24 5.59
C LEU A 706 13.63 -25.51 6.96
N ALA A 707 14.27 -25.05 8.03
CA ALA A 707 13.76 -25.23 9.39
C ALA A 707 12.53 -24.35 9.67
N SER A 708 12.38 -23.23 8.94
CA SER A 708 11.21 -22.34 9.03
C SER A 708 10.02 -22.77 8.18
N LEU A 709 10.19 -23.74 7.28
CA LEU A 709 9.07 -24.28 6.50
C LEU A 709 8.17 -25.14 7.40
N PRO A 710 6.87 -25.28 7.04
CA PRO A 710 6.03 -26.27 7.67
C PRO A 710 6.68 -27.67 7.66
N PRO A 711 6.43 -28.51 8.68
CA PRO A 711 7.09 -29.80 8.86
C PRO A 711 6.56 -30.86 7.90
N PHE A 712 6.71 -30.62 6.60
CA PHE A 712 6.38 -31.58 5.54
C PHE A 712 7.27 -32.82 5.63
N LYS A 713 6.72 -33.95 5.20
CA LYS A 713 7.47 -35.17 5.03
C LYS A 713 8.58 -34.97 3.99
N ARG A 714 9.84 -35.10 4.41
CA ARG A 714 10.99 -34.93 3.52
C ARG A 714 11.22 -36.20 2.72
N ILE A 715 11.28 -36.07 1.40
CA ILE A 715 11.63 -37.14 0.46
C ILE A 715 12.88 -36.71 -0.31
N GLY A 716 13.81 -37.65 -0.52
CA GLY A 716 15.06 -37.40 -1.24
C GLY A 716 16.28 -37.25 -0.34
#